data_AF-A0A9E5UWR5-F1
#
_entry.id   AF-A0A9E5UWR5-F1
#
_cell.length_a   1.000
_cell.length_b   1.000
_cell.length_c   1.000
_cell.angle_alpha   90.00
_cell.angle_beta   90.00
_cell.angle_gamma   90.00
#
_symmetry.space_group_name_H-M   'P 1'
#
loop_
_entity.id
_entity.type
_entity.pdbx_description
1 polymer ?
#
loop_
_entity_poly.entity_id
_entity_poly.type
_entity_poly.pdbx_seq_one_letter_code
_entity_poly.pdbx_strand_id
1 'polypeptide(L)'
;MDTVKNEAIKRAIQLIANLYLVEQISNVEVNPGTGVVEVTVYIKLGLPFQWLAQGQSPNGVLAIEPVTFSFPPTYPIHAPTVMLRDDFDRSLAHVQPGAANGPVLPCIYEGNVDELLHSEGLAAIVDQVVSWLENAALNKLINPQQGWEPVRRDNLKDFVIADTQHLRGLVSRREEYFFFPFEYTKITSTDSRKEFWIHGEIGTEQTKLNREINDLFSYWKPGKYILFGKSLALVVTPGKLPSGKLIVADQYRPETVTNFTELSERAQEYGCFNSLQAGFQALTNRLKGFQTLKNDEILLVIVFCVRRPYPLIGDSSTIELVPYTLNIHALKLLPQEGSAPVFPTGHLHSITPKLLHALSGEASLSDNRDLVLIGCGSLGSKIGIHLARSGKAPKNAIDKSYLSPHNAARHALIPDSINNRLVWLESKAKALSSAIAGLGQATTPFTEDITKAVSDTKLLRKLIPHKTWGIINATAALPVREALVSVGTNHLKARIIEVALFANGHVGTLTVEGPERNPNSVDLIAHFYETVRQNTHLRDLIFTEDSPMQQRSIGHGCSSTTMAISDARISLFAAAMAEGIAKMRTDNLSDSTGKILLGELADEGMGLRWRSITVPPVKIISTEGKSSWTVRLSEHAHQQILEECARYPSVETGGILMGRVSESQHAFLVTNILPAPPDSHRSISEFNLGNKGVKIQN
;
A
#
# COMPACT_ATOMS: atom_id res chain seq x y z
N MET A 1 8.69 4.18 -50.92
CA MET A 1 7.79 3.10 -50.43
C MET A 1 8.34 1.71 -50.73
N ASP A 2 8.86 1.46 -51.95
CA ASP A 2 9.41 0.15 -52.37
C ASP A 2 10.63 -0.34 -51.57
N THR A 3 11.33 0.55 -50.88
CA THR A 3 12.50 0.25 -50.04
C THR A 3 12.14 -0.27 -48.64
N VAL A 4 10.89 -0.08 -48.18
CA VAL A 4 10.41 -0.56 -46.88
C VAL A 4 10.14 -2.06 -47.00
N LYS A 5 10.78 -2.89 -46.17
CA LYS A 5 10.59 -4.35 -46.21
C LYS A 5 9.45 -4.85 -45.32
N ASN A 6 9.14 -4.12 -44.25
CA ASN A 6 8.09 -4.50 -43.30
C ASN A 6 6.71 -4.09 -43.84
N GLU A 7 5.87 -5.08 -44.16
CA GLU A 7 4.52 -4.88 -44.70
C GLU A 7 3.57 -4.18 -43.70
N ALA A 8 3.78 -4.33 -42.39
CA ALA A 8 3.01 -3.60 -41.40
C ALA A 8 3.30 -2.10 -41.46
N ILE A 9 4.58 -1.73 -41.61
CA ILE A 9 4.98 -0.32 -41.76
C ILE A 9 4.42 0.26 -43.06
N LYS A 10 4.45 -0.47 -44.19
CA LYS A 10 3.81 0.03 -45.43
C LYS A 10 2.33 0.32 -45.23
N ARG A 11 1.61 -0.59 -44.57
CA ARG A 11 0.19 -0.45 -44.28
C ARG A 11 -0.08 0.72 -43.35
N ALA A 12 0.75 0.92 -42.34
CA ALA A 12 0.71 2.08 -41.44
C ALA A 12 0.86 3.40 -42.20
N ILE A 13 1.84 3.50 -43.09
CA ILE A 13 2.06 4.69 -43.92
C ILE A 13 0.83 4.96 -44.81
N GLN A 14 0.25 3.92 -45.42
CA GLN A 14 -0.98 4.06 -46.22
C GLN A 14 -2.18 4.51 -45.37
N LEU A 15 -2.32 3.99 -44.15
CA LEU A 15 -3.37 4.42 -43.24
C LEU A 15 -3.23 5.90 -42.88
N ILE A 16 -2.02 6.36 -42.54
CA ILE A 16 -1.75 7.77 -42.27
C ILE A 16 -2.05 8.63 -43.49
N ALA A 17 -1.62 8.21 -44.69
CA ALA A 17 -1.82 8.96 -45.93
C ALA A 17 -3.30 9.20 -46.27
N ASN A 18 -4.19 8.31 -45.81
CA ASN A 18 -5.62 8.39 -46.06
C ASN A 18 -6.39 9.20 -44.99
N LEU A 19 -5.71 9.70 -43.95
CA LEU A 19 -6.34 10.57 -42.96
C LEU A 19 -6.63 11.94 -43.57
N TYR A 20 -7.83 12.48 -43.34
CA TYR A 20 -8.27 13.76 -43.93
C TYR A 20 -7.44 14.99 -43.50
N LEU A 21 -6.72 14.88 -42.37
CA LEU A 21 -5.84 15.90 -41.84
C LEU A 21 -4.44 15.85 -42.47
N VAL A 22 -4.09 14.80 -43.21
CA VAL A 22 -2.76 14.64 -43.82
C VAL A 22 -2.80 15.19 -45.24
N GLU A 23 -1.98 16.21 -45.51
CA GLU A 23 -1.90 16.83 -46.83
C GLU A 23 -0.96 16.06 -47.76
N GLN A 24 0.19 15.63 -47.23
CA GLN A 24 1.16 14.83 -47.95
C GLN A 24 2.06 14.04 -47.00
N ILE A 25 2.70 13.01 -47.56
CA ILE A 25 3.79 12.27 -46.93
C ILE A 25 5.05 12.41 -47.79
N SER A 26 6.19 12.67 -47.17
CA SER A 26 7.49 12.74 -47.83
C SER A 26 8.57 12.01 -47.01
N ASN A 27 9.81 12.00 -47.54
CA ASN A 27 11.01 11.52 -46.83
C ASN A 27 10.85 10.14 -46.19
N VAL A 28 10.33 9.16 -46.94
CA VAL A 28 10.26 7.76 -46.48
C VAL A 28 11.66 7.15 -46.58
N GLU A 29 12.41 7.23 -45.49
CA GLU A 29 13.79 6.78 -45.40
C GLU A 29 13.89 5.50 -44.57
N VAL A 30 14.67 4.54 -45.06
CA VAL A 30 14.96 3.30 -44.33
C VAL A 30 16.40 3.34 -43.91
N ASN A 31 16.67 3.32 -42.60
CA ASN A 31 18.02 3.20 -42.11
C ASN A 31 18.50 1.74 -42.32
N PRO A 32 19.48 1.48 -43.19
CA PRO A 32 19.89 0.12 -43.52
C PRO A 32 20.61 -0.60 -42.37
N GLY A 33 21.16 0.14 -41.40
CA GLY A 33 21.87 -0.41 -40.25
C GLY A 33 20.95 -0.78 -39.09
N THR A 34 19.91 0.00 -38.85
CA THR A 34 18.97 -0.23 -37.73
C THR A 34 17.66 -0.85 -38.16
N GLY A 35 17.29 -0.76 -39.44
CA GLY A 35 15.99 -1.16 -39.98
C GLY A 35 14.83 -0.22 -39.63
N VAL A 36 15.12 0.91 -38.96
CA VAL A 36 14.15 1.96 -38.63
C VAL A 36 13.67 2.62 -39.93
N VAL A 37 12.38 2.94 -39.99
CA VAL A 37 11.77 3.63 -41.12
C VAL A 37 11.23 4.97 -40.66
N GLU A 38 11.78 6.06 -41.18
CA GLU A 38 11.34 7.41 -40.86
C GLU A 38 10.47 7.95 -41.99
N VAL A 39 9.39 8.64 -41.62
CA VAL A 39 8.41 9.17 -42.56
C VAL A 39 7.97 10.55 -42.09
N THR A 40 8.13 11.57 -42.93
CA THR A 40 7.62 12.90 -42.64
C THR A 40 6.19 13.05 -43.15
N VAL A 41 5.28 13.40 -42.25
CA VAL A 41 3.84 13.56 -42.48
C VAL A 41 3.49 15.02 -42.30
N TYR A 42 2.88 15.65 -43.31
CA TYR A 42 2.46 17.05 -43.26
C TYR A 42 1.01 17.12 -42.80
N ILE A 43 0.81 17.53 -41.55
CA ILE A 43 -0.47 17.50 -40.87
C ILE A 43 -1.08 18.90 -40.86
N LYS A 44 -2.28 19.03 -41.42
CA LYS A 44 -3.08 20.24 -41.40
C LYS A 44 -3.77 20.42 -40.05
N LEU A 45 -3.56 21.56 -39.40
CA LEU A 45 -4.10 21.85 -38.07
C LEU A 45 -5.33 22.78 -38.11
N GLY A 46 -6.23 22.62 -37.14
CA GLY A 46 -7.42 23.45 -36.92
C GLY A 46 -7.13 24.77 -36.20
N LEU A 47 -6.20 25.59 -36.71
CA LEU A 47 -5.81 26.84 -36.05
C LEU A 47 -6.82 27.99 -36.30
N PRO A 48 -6.87 29.02 -35.43
CA PRO A 48 -7.61 30.26 -35.66
C PRO A 48 -7.32 30.88 -37.04
N PHE A 49 -8.35 31.44 -37.69
CA PHE A 49 -8.28 31.96 -39.06
C PHE A 49 -7.12 32.95 -39.31
N GLN A 50 -6.84 33.82 -38.33
CA GLN A 50 -5.74 34.78 -38.42
C GLN A 50 -4.36 34.10 -38.52
N TRP A 51 -4.17 32.97 -37.82
CA TRP A 51 -2.91 32.22 -37.82
C TRP A 51 -2.79 31.36 -39.07
N LEU A 52 -3.91 30.80 -39.57
CA LEU A 52 -3.95 30.14 -40.88
C LEU A 52 -3.52 31.11 -41.99
N ALA A 53 -3.98 32.36 -41.96
CA ALA A 53 -3.58 33.39 -42.94
C ALA A 53 -2.10 33.79 -42.82
N GLN A 54 -1.53 33.74 -41.62
CA GLN A 54 -0.10 34.00 -41.37
C GLN A 54 0.79 32.76 -41.58
N GLY A 55 0.20 31.58 -41.74
CA GLY A 55 0.89 30.30 -41.88
C GLY A 55 1.42 29.71 -40.57
N GLN A 56 1.33 30.41 -39.44
CA GLN A 56 1.82 29.95 -38.14
C GLN A 56 1.11 30.64 -36.96
N SER A 57 1.18 30.01 -35.78
CA SER A 57 0.78 30.56 -34.50
C SER A 57 1.87 31.47 -33.88
N PRO A 58 1.54 32.30 -32.87
CA PRO A 58 2.53 33.09 -32.13
C PRO A 58 3.64 32.26 -31.47
N ASN A 59 3.37 30.98 -31.19
CA ASN A 59 4.32 30.05 -30.57
C ASN A 59 5.09 29.21 -31.60
N GLY A 60 5.02 29.55 -32.89
CA GLY A 60 5.82 28.91 -33.95
C GLY A 60 5.28 27.59 -34.51
N VAL A 61 4.10 27.14 -34.07
CA VAL A 61 3.38 26.00 -34.68
C VAL A 61 2.83 26.41 -36.05
N LEU A 62 3.13 25.65 -37.11
CA LEU A 62 2.73 25.93 -38.49
C LEU A 62 1.28 25.47 -38.75
N ALA A 63 0.61 26.11 -39.73
CA ALA A 63 -0.74 25.71 -40.16
C ALA A 63 -0.76 24.30 -40.78
N ILE A 64 0.34 23.92 -41.43
CA ILE A 64 0.63 22.56 -41.90
C ILE A 64 1.96 22.17 -41.27
N GLU A 65 1.91 21.37 -40.21
CA GLU A 65 3.09 21.02 -39.44
C GLU A 65 3.71 19.71 -39.97
N PRO A 66 5.00 19.72 -40.37
CA PRO A 66 5.71 18.49 -40.69
C PRO A 66 6.08 17.74 -39.40
N VAL A 67 5.62 16.49 -39.30
CA VAL A 67 5.87 15.60 -38.17
C VAL A 67 6.50 14.31 -38.67
N THR A 68 7.63 13.93 -38.10
CA THR A 68 8.32 12.68 -38.45
C THR A 68 7.86 11.54 -37.55
N PHE A 69 7.37 10.46 -38.15
CA PHE A 69 7.07 9.20 -37.49
C PHE A 69 8.22 8.22 -37.76
N SER A 70 8.95 7.87 -36.70
CA SER A 70 10.06 6.91 -36.74
C SER A 70 9.59 5.54 -36.30
N PHE A 71 9.32 4.67 -37.28
CA PHE A 71 8.82 3.31 -37.05
C PHE A 71 9.98 2.36 -36.69
N PRO A 72 9.94 1.70 -35.54
CA PRO A 72 10.95 0.72 -35.19
C PRO A 72 10.80 -0.56 -36.05
N PRO A 73 11.88 -1.35 -36.23
CA PRO A 73 11.81 -2.63 -36.94
C PRO A 73 10.79 -3.60 -36.35
N THR A 74 10.52 -3.45 -35.05
CA THR A 74 9.59 -4.24 -34.26
C THR A 74 8.13 -3.83 -34.44
N TYR A 75 7.82 -2.77 -35.21
CA TYR A 75 6.44 -2.40 -35.52
C TYR A 75 5.70 -3.57 -36.20
N PRO A 76 4.45 -3.90 -35.78
CA PRO A 76 3.55 -3.10 -34.94
C PRO A 76 3.57 -3.44 -33.44
N ILE A 77 4.58 -4.15 -32.93
CA ILE A 77 4.67 -4.42 -31.48
C ILE A 77 4.95 -3.12 -30.71
N HIS A 78 5.84 -2.28 -31.23
CA HIS A 78 6.16 -0.97 -30.66
C HIS A 78 5.65 0.14 -31.58
N ALA A 79 5.12 1.19 -30.99
CA ALA A 79 4.63 2.37 -31.67
C ALA A 79 5.75 3.16 -32.36
N PRO A 80 5.43 3.94 -33.41
CA PRO A 80 6.38 4.89 -33.96
C PRO A 80 6.68 5.99 -32.95
N THR A 81 7.95 6.39 -32.87
CA THR A 81 8.35 7.60 -32.14
C THR A 81 7.97 8.83 -32.97
N VAL A 82 7.31 9.79 -32.33
CA VAL A 82 6.95 11.07 -32.97
C VAL A 82 8.05 12.09 -32.73
N MET A 83 8.46 12.79 -33.80
CA MET A 83 9.49 13.81 -33.80
C MET A 83 8.98 15.07 -34.51
N LEU A 84 9.20 16.24 -33.90
CA LEU A 84 8.92 17.55 -34.49
C LEU A 84 10.19 18.14 -35.13
N ARG A 85 10.04 19.28 -35.83
CA ARG A 85 11.16 20.00 -36.45
C ARG A 85 12.23 20.40 -35.42
N ASP A 86 13.48 20.47 -35.88
CA ASP A 86 14.62 20.82 -35.02
C ASP A 86 14.53 22.24 -34.42
N ASP A 87 13.85 23.16 -35.11
CA ASP A 87 13.64 24.55 -34.70
C ASP A 87 12.34 24.76 -33.91
N PHE A 88 11.62 23.69 -33.54
CA PHE A 88 10.41 23.78 -32.72
C PHE A 88 10.74 24.23 -31.28
N ASP A 89 9.87 25.08 -30.70
CA ASP A 89 10.11 25.67 -29.38
C ASP A 89 10.09 24.61 -28.26
N ARG A 90 11.27 24.35 -27.68
CA ARG A 90 11.46 23.40 -26.58
C ARG A 90 11.02 23.93 -25.21
N SER A 91 10.67 25.21 -25.11
CA SER A 91 10.20 25.82 -23.87
C SER A 91 8.73 25.50 -23.55
N LEU A 92 8.01 24.94 -24.52
CA LEU A 92 6.64 24.48 -24.37
C LEU A 92 6.55 23.24 -23.46
N ALA A 93 5.42 23.13 -22.75
CA ALA A 93 5.12 21.97 -21.90
C ALA A 93 4.99 20.67 -22.70
N HIS A 94 4.98 19.51 -22.04
CA HIS A 94 4.92 18.20 -22.70
C HIS A 94 5.98 17.96 -23.81
N VAL A 95 7.13 18.64 -23.79
CA VAL A 95 8.30 18.29 -24.62
C VAL A 95 9.29 17.48 -23.78
N GLN A 96 9.75 16.35 -24.31
CA GLN A 96 10.71 15.48 -23.61
C GLN A 96 12.08 16.16 -23.47
N PRO A 97 12.80 15.94 -22.36
CA PRO A 97 14.18 16.39 -22.23
C PRO A 97 15.08 15.73 -23.28
N GLY A 98 15.99 16.49 -23.86
CA GLY A 98 16.93 16.00 -24.88
C GLY A 98 18.10 16.97 -25.08
N ALA A 99 19.11 16.54 -25.84
CA ALA A 99 20.21 17.41 -26.21
C ALA A 99 19.71 18.62 -27.02
N ALA A 100 20.37 19.77 -26.88
CA ALA A 100 19.98 21.01 -27.58
C ALA A 100 19.86 20.83 -29.11
N ASN A 101 20.69 19.96 -29.68
CA ASN A 101 20.74 19.66 -31.12
C ASN A 101 20.13 18.29 -31.48
N GLY A 102 19.44 17.62 -30.54
CA GLY A 102 18.75 16.35 -30.79
C GLY A 102 17.32 16.57 -31.31
N PRO A 103 16.55 15.52 -31.65
CA PRO A 103 15.17 15.70 -32.10
C PRO A 103 14.27 16.29 -31.00
N VAL A 104 13.21 17.00 -31.40
CA VAL A 104 12.16 17.48 -30.48
C VAL A 104 11.10 16.41 -30.37
N LEU A 105 10.94 15.81 -29.18
CA LEU A 105 10.02 14.69 -28.95
C LEU A 105 8.83 15.16 -28.10
N PRO A 106 7.61 15.26 -28.66
CA PRO A 106 6.43 15.62 -27.88
C PRO A 106 5.92 14.41 -27.09
N CYS A 107 5.46 14.65 -25.87
CA CYS A 107 4.69 13.69 -25.08
C CYS A 107 3.20 13.87 -25.41
N ILE A 108 2.76 13.08 -26.38
CA ILE A 108 1.41 13.16 -26.95
C ILE A 108 0.36 12.38 -26.15
N TYR A 109 0.75 11.55 -25.19
CA TYR A 109 -0.19 10.68 -24.48
C TYR A 109 0.19 10.51 -23.01
N GLU A 110 -0.81 10.57 -22.12
CA GLU A 110 -0.68 10.30 -20.69
C GLU A 110 -0.68 8.79 -20.43
N GLY A 111 0.40 8.12 -20.85
CA GLY A 111 0.55 6.67 -20.75
C GLY A 111 1.63 6.13 -21.67
N ASN A 112 1.63 4.81 -21.86
CA ASN A 112 2.51 4.17 -22.84
C ASN A 112 1.89 4.25 -24.24
N VAL A 113 2.63 4.81 -25.21
CA VAL A 113 2.18 4.94 -26.60
C VAL A 113 2.04 3.57 -27.29
N ASP A 114 2.80 2.55 -26.86
CA ASP A 114 2.61 1.18 -27.32
C ASP A 114 1.23 0.64 -26.92
N GLU A 115 0.77 0.94 -25.69
CA GLU A 115 -0.57 0.56 -25.24
C GLU A 115 -1.65 1.31 -26.02
N LEU A 116 -1.43 2.60 -26.35
CA LEU A 116 -2.33 3.37 -27.22
C LEU A 116 -2.44 2.75 -28.62
N LEU A 117 -1.31 2.33 -29.22
CA LEU A 117 -1.31 1.65 -30.51
C LEU A 117 -2.15 0.37 -30.48
N HIS A 118 -2.01 -0.45 -29.44
CA HIS A 118 -2.70 -1.74 -29.38
C HIS A 118 -4.16 -1.62 -28.95
N SER A 119 -4.52 -0.58 -28.20
CA SER A 119 -5.90 -0.35 -27.74
C SER A 119 -6.76 0.42 -28.75
N GLU A 120 -6.22 1.46 -29.38
CA GLU A 120 -6.99 2.38 -30.25
C GLU A 120 -6.44 2.48 -31.69
N GLY A 121 -5.24 1.94 -31.94
CA GLY A 121 -4.64 1.92 -33.27
C GLY A 121 -3.80 3.16 -33.60
N LEU A 122 -3.20 3.14 -34.79
CA LEU A 122 -2.28 4.19 -35.25
C LEU A 122 -2.97 5.55 -35.46
N ALA A 123 -4.24 5.56 -35.86
CA ALA A 123 -5.00 6.80 -36.06
C ALA A 123 -5.11 7.60 -34.76
N ALA A 124 -5.30 6.92 -33.62
CA ALA A 124 -5.34 7.56 -32.30
C ALA A 124 -4.02 8.26 -31.96
N ILE A 125 -2.87 7.68 -32.34
CA ILE A 125 -1.56 8.35 -32.19
C ILE A 125 -1.54 9.64 -33.00
N VAL A 126 -2.00 9.63 -34.25
CA VAL A 126 -2.06 10.84 -35.08
C VAL A 126 -3.01 11.87 -34.46
N ASP A 127 -4.19 11.46 -33.98
CA ASP A 127 -5.13 12.36 -33.31
C ASP A 127 -4.53 12.99 -32.04
N GLN A 128 -3.76 12.23 -31.26
CA GLN A 128 -3.01 12.76 -30.12
C GLN A 128 -1.94 13.77 -30.53
N VAL A 129 -1.23 13.54 -31.65
CA VAL A 129 -0.27 14.52 -32.21
C VAL A 129 -0.99 15.81 -32.59
N VAL A 130 -2.14 15.74 -33.26
CA VAL A 130 -2.93 16.93 -33.65
C VAL A 130 -3.40 17.69 -32.42
N SER A 131 -4.02 16.99 -31.47
CA SER A 131 -4.45 17.58 -30.20
C SER A 131 -3.31 18.28 -29.47
N TRP A 132 -2.13 17.64 -29.42
CA TRP A 132 -0.94 18.21 -28.80
C TRP A 132 -0.50 19.50 -29.52
N LEU A 133 -0.38 19.48 -30.85
CA LEU A 133 0.06 20.64 -31.65
C LEU A 133 -0.91 21.83 -31.56
N GLU A 134 -2.22 21.57 -31.57
CA GLU A 134 -3.23 22.62 -31.43
C GLU A 134 -3.20 23.24 -30.03
N ASN A 135 -3.01 22.43 -28.99
CA ASN A 135 -2.81 22.92 -27.63
C ASN A 135 -1.49 23.71 -27.50
N ALA A 136 -0.42 23.29 -28.18
CA ALA A 136 0.85 24.01 -28.26
C ALA A 136 0.68 25.40 -28.89
N ALA A 137 -0.04 25.47 -30.02
CA ALA A 137 -0.33 26.71 -30.73
C ALA A 137 -1.13 27.71 -29.86
N LEU A 138 -2.01 27.20 -29.00
CA LEU A 138 -2.84 28.00 -28.09
C LEU A 138 -2.18 28.31 -26.74
N ASN A 139 -0.97 27.80 -26.48
CA ASN A 139 -0.33 27.81 -25.15
C ASN A 139 -1.21 27.19 -24.04
N LYS A 140 -1.89 26.09 -24.38
CA LYS A 140 -2.84 25.36 -23.51
C LYS A 140 -2.38 23.94 -23.16
N LEU A 141 -1.11 23.63 -23.40
CA LEU A 141 -0.53 22.33 -23.06
C LEU A 141 -0.61 22.04 -21.56
N ILE A 142 -0.49 23.06 -20.70
CA ILE A 142 -0.81 22.91 -19.28
C ILE A 142 -2.26 23.34 -19.04
N ASN A 143 -3.07 22.41 -18.55
CA ASN A 143 -4.44 22.68 -18.14
C ASN A 143 -4.50 22.98 -16.62
N PRO A 144 -4.83 24.22 -16.19
CA PRO A 144 -4.92 24.56 -14.77
C PRO A 144 -5.96 23.74 -13.99
N GLN A 145 -6.96 23.17 -14.67
CA GLN A 145 -7.95 22.28 -14.04
C GLN A 145 -7.37 20.89 -13.74
N GLN A 146 -6.41 20.43 -14.54
CA GLN A 146 -5.72 19.14 -14.34
C GLN A 146 -4.62 19.25 -13.28
N GLY A 147 -3.94 20.41 -13.23
CA GLY A 147 -2.83 20.66 -12.31
C GLY A 147 -1.56 21.07 -13.05
N TRP A 148 -0.53 21.45 -12.30
CA TRP A 148 0.77 21.87 -12.83
C TRP A 148 1.57 20.64 -13.23
N GLU A 149 2.06 20.62 -14.47
CA GLU A 149 2.92 19.55 -14.96
C GLU A 149 4.32 19.67 -14.32
N PRO A 150 4.78 18.66 -13.55
CA PRO A 150 6.15 18.64 -13.05
C PRO A 150 7.16 18.66 -14.20
N VAL A 151 8.37 19.13 -13.93
CA VAL A 151 9.47 19.11 -14.91
C VAL A 151 9.72 17.66 -15.34
N ARG A 152 9.63 17.42 -16.65
CA ARG A 152 9.75 16.08 -17.23
C ARG A 152 11.14 15.50 -17.02
N ARG A 153 11.18 14.26 -16.52
CA ARG A 153 12.39 13.56 -16.06
C ARG A 153 12.32 12.05 -16.29
N ASP A 154 11.47 11.62 -17.22
CA ASP A 154 11.03 10.22 -17.36
C ASP A 154 12.13 9.29 -17.87
N ASN A 155 13.07 9.81 -18.66
CA ASN A 155 14.15 9.05 -19.28
C ASN A 155 15.46 9.06 -18.45
N LEU A 156 15.40 9.53 -17.20
CA LEU A 156 16.56 9.54 -16.32
C LEU A 156 16.80 8.15 -15.72
N LYS A 157 18.08 7.78 -15.56
CA LYS A 157 18.50 6.53 -14.92
C LYS A 157 18.74 6.68 -13.43
N ASP A 158 18.99 7.92 -12.98
CA ASP A 158 19.22 8.25 -11.58
C ASP A 158 17.90 8.53 -10.88
N PHE A 159 17.70 7.98 -9.68
CA PHE A 159 16.49 8.19 -8.87
C PHE A 159 16.82 8.46 -7.41
N VAL A 160 16.08 9.42 -6.85
CA VAL A 160 16.05 9.73 -5.43
C VAL A 160 14.67 9.42 -4.89
N ILE A 161 14.64 8.58 -3.87
CA ILE A 161 13.46 8.19 -3.10
C ILE A 161 13.39 9.14 -1.89
N ALA A 162 12.23 9.74 -1.64
CA ALA A 162 12.03 10.62 -0.49
C ALA A 162 10.60 10.62 0.04
N ASP A 163 10.42 10.86 1.34
CA ASP A 163 9.11 11.18 1.90
C ASP A 163 8.70 12.59 1.44
N THR A 164 7.94 12.61 0.36
CA THR A 164 7.48 13.84 -0.28
C THR A 164 6.66 14.71 0.64
N GLN A 165 5.81 14.13 1.50
CA GLN A 165 5.01 14.94 2.43
C GLN A 165 5.91 15.60 3.47
N HIS A 166 6.89 14.85 3.99
CA HIS A 166 7.86 15.38 4.93
C HIS A 166 8.64 16.56 4.31
N LEU A 167 9.22 16.38 3.12
CA LEU A 167 10.02 17.43 2.46
C LEU A 167 9.17 18.66 2.08
N ARG A 168 7.95 18.47 1.60
CA ARG A 168 7.02 19.58 1.32
C ARG A 168 6.61 20.32 2.58
N GLY A 169 6.53 19.62 3.72
CA GLY A 169 6.24 20.20 5.03
C GLY A 169 7.31 21.17 5.54
N LEU A 170 8.53 21.12 4.99
CA LEU A 170 9.63 22.04 5.32
C LEU A 170 9.44 23.44 4.68
N VAL A 171 8.58 23.56 3.66
CA VAL A 171 8.50 24.75 2.82
C VAL A 171 7.76 25.89 3.52
N SER A 172 8.52 26.86 4.02
CA SER A 172 8.02 28.05 4.71
C SER A 172 8.04 29.30 3.81
N ARG A 173 7.67 30.47 4.36
CA ARG A 173 7.76 31.76 3.61
C ARG A 173 9.21 32.27 3.50
N ARG A 174 10.19 31.55 4.06
CA ARG A 174 11.62 31.89 4.09
C ARG A 174 12.39 30.88 3.24
N GLU A 175 13.48 31.35 2.63
CA GLU A 175 14.47 30.45 2.04
C GLU A 175 15.25 29.78 3.17
N GLU A 176 15.12 28.47 3.26
CA GLU A 176 15.78 27.64 4.27
C GLU A 176 16.43 26.42 3.61
N TYR A 177 17.48 25.92 4.24
CA TYR A 177 18.18 24.70 3.82
C TYR A 177 18.21 23.68 4.95
N PHE A 178 18.19 22.40 4.57
CA PHE A 178 18.16 21.27 5.49
C PHE A 178 19.11 20.17 4.99
N PHE A 179 19.79 19.51 5.92
CA PHE A 179 20.61 18.34 5.62
C PHE A 179 19.93 17.08 6.13
N PHE A 180 19.89 16.05 5.29
CA PHE A 180 19.36 14.73 5.62
C PHE A 180 20.39 13.66 5.25
N PRO A 181 20.39 12.51 5.94
CA PRO A 181 21.20 11.39 5.52
C PRO A 181 20.66 10.85 4.20
N PHE A 182 21.57 10.41 3.32
CA PHE A 182 21.24 9.83 2.03
C PHE A 182 21.96 8.51 1.87
N GLU A 183 21.22 7.42 1.74
CA GLU A 183 21.78 6.10 1.46
C GLU A 183 21.56 5.75 -0.01
N TYR A 184 22.59 5.26 -0.69
CA TYR A 184 22.54 5.07 -2.14
C TYR A 184 23.26 3.83 -2.63
N THR A 185 22.84 3.39 -3.80
CA THR A 185 23.48 2.39 -4.63
C THR A 185 23.97 3.06 -5.90
N LYS A 186 25.28 2.97 -6.16
CA LYS A 186 25.89 3.36 -7.43
C LYS A 186 26.14 2.09 -8.24
N ILE A 187 25.53 2.01 -9.41
CA ILE A 187 25.65 0.87 -10.32
C ILE A 187 26.45 1.34 -11.54
N THR A 188 27.56 0.68 -11.83
CA THR A 188 28.42 0.98 -13.00
C THR A 188 28.05 0.08 -14.16
N SER A 189 27.92 0.64 -15.36
CA SER A 189 27.61 -0.09 -16.58
C SER A 189 28.65 -1.19 -16.86
N THR A 190 28.17 -2.33 -17.39
CA THR A 190 29.03 -3.43 -17.83
C THR A 190 29.81 -3.08 -19.09
N ASP A 191 29.22 -2.23 -19.94
CA ASP A 191 29.69 -1.94 -21.29
C ASP A 191 30.63 -0.73 -21.29
N SER A 192 30.46 0.18 -20.33
CA SER A 192 31.31 1.35 -20.12
C SER A 192 31.58 1.56 -18.64
N ARG A 193 32.86 1.46 -18.22
CA ARG A 193 33.26 1.77 -16.83
C ARG A 193 33.08 3.24 -16.45
N LYS A 194 32.74 4.11 -17.40
CA LYS A 194 32.53 5.54 -17.18
C LYS A 194 31.05 5.90 -16.95
N GLU A 195 30.12 5.03 -17.35
CA GLU A 195 28.70 5.24 -17.10
C GLU A 195 28.28 4.59 -15.79
N PHE A 196 27.53 5.32 -14.99
CA PHE A 196 26.92 4.82 -13.77
C PHE A 196 25.54 5.44 -13.58
N TRP A 197 24.74 4.81 -12.73
CA TRP A 197 23.49 5.36 -12.24
C TRP A 197 23.39 5.24 -10.72
N ILE A 198 22.68 6.19 -10.12
CA ILE A 198 22.54 6.39 -8.68
C ILE A 198 21.09 6.22 -8.30
N HIS A 199 20.84 5.27 -7.40
CA HIS A 199 19.54 5.03 -6.81
C HIS A 199 19.70 5.17 -5.30
N GLY A 200 18.96 6.07 -4.64
CA GLY A 200 19.10 6.21 -3.20
C GLY A 200 17.89 6.81 -2.53
N GLU A 201 17.88 6.77 -1.20
CA GLU A 201 16.79 7.24 -0.36
C GLU A 201 17.28 8.30 0.64
N ILE A 202 16.49 9.37 0.76
CA ILE A 202 16.68 10.44 1.74
C ILE A 202 15.97 10.04 3.03
N GLY A 203 16.71 10.00 4.14
CA GLY A 203 16.13 9.77 5.46
C GLY A 203 15.29 10.95 5.97
N THR A 204 14.45 10.70 6.97
CA THR A 204 13.50 11.69 7.52
C THR A 204 14.03 12.47 8.72
N GLU A 205 15.16 12.04 9.32
CA GLU A 205 15.77 12.74 10.44
C GLU A 205 16.79 13.77 9.96
N GLN A 206 16.57 15.05 10.30
CA GLN A 206 17.48 16.12 9.93
C GLN A 206 18.85 15.91 10.58
N THR A 207 19.89 15.89 9.76
CA THR A 207 21.27 15.74 10.19
C THR A 207 21.88 17.10 10.52
N LYS A 208 22.49 17.21 11.71
CA LYS A 208 23.31 18.36 12.09
C LYS A 208 24.73 18.14 11.58
N LEU A 209 25.31 19.16 10.95
CA LEU A 209 26.72 19.16 10.53
C LEU A 209 27.64 19.26 11.77
N ASN A 210 27.90 18.13 12.43
CA ASN A 210 28.71 18.03 13.66
C ASN A 210 30.13 17.50 13.38
N ARG A 211 30.90 17.12 14.42
CA ARG A 211 32.31 16.65 14.27
C ARG A 211 32.41 15.25 13.65
N GLU A 212 31.31 14.49 13.63
CA GLU A 212 31.22 13.11 13.14
C GLU A 212 30.69 13.05 11.70
N ILE A 213 30.65 14.18 10.99
CA ILE A 213 30.15 14.25 9.61
C ILE A 213 30.88 13.28 8.66
N ASN A 214 32.14 12.94 8.95
CA ASN A 214 32.91 11.97 8.17
C ASN A 214 32.30 10.56 8.21
N ASP A 215 31.61 10.20 9.30
CA ASP A 215 30.97 8.89 9.44
C ASP A 215 29.73 8.77 8.55
N LEU A 216 29.18 9.91 8.11
CA LEU A 216 28.09 9.96 7.15
C LEU A 216 28.56 9.67 5.72
N PHE A 217 29.85 9.86 5.42
CA PHE A 217 30.44 9.60 4.11
C PHE A 217 31.18 8.27 4.12
N SER A 218 30.45 7.20 3.85
CA SER A 218 31.02 5.86 3.78
C SER A 218 30.52 5.15 2.54
N TYR A 219 31.29 4.19 2.05
CA TYR A 219 30.79 3.25 1.06
C TYR A 219 31.42 1.89 1.26
N TRP A 220 30.74 0.88 0.75
CA TRP A 220 31.23 -0.47 0.65
C TRP A 220 30.90 -1.03 -0.73
N LYS A 221 31.84 -1.79 -1.28
CA LYS A 221 31.78 -2.31 -2.65
C LYS A 221 31.77 -3.84 -2.64
N PRO A 222 30.59 -4.49 -2.69
CA PRO A 222 30.50 -5.95 -2.66
C PRO A 222 31.04 -6.65 -3.91
N GLY A 223 31.15 -5.92 -5.02
CA GLY A 223 31.54 -6.48 -6.31
C GLY A 223 32.02 -5.42 -7.28
N LYS A 224 32.26 -5.81 -8.53
CA LYS A 224 32.88 -4.91 -9.52
C LYS A 224 31.98 -3.74 -9.94
N TYR A 225 30.66 -3.98 -10.01
CA TYR A 225 29.68 -3.07 -10.64
C TYR A 225 28.74 -2.36 -9.67
N ILE A 226 28.71 -2.76 -8.38
CA ILE A 226 27.77 -2.21 -7.40
C ILE A 226 28.56 -1.65 -6.22
N LEU A 227 28.21 -0.44 -5.81
CA LEU A 227 28.71 0.23 -4.61
C LEU A 227 27.51 0.70 -3.80
N PHE A 228 27.51 0.40 -2.50
CA PHE A 228 26.56 0.94 -1.53
C PHE A 228 27.23 2.06 -0.76
N GLY A 229 26.59 3.21 -0.61
CA GLY A 229 27.15 4.37 0.03
C GLY A 229 26.17 5.08 0.95
N LYS A 230 26.74 5.84 1.88
CA LYS A 230 26.05 6.83 2.70
C LYS A 230 26.64 8.21 2.39
N SER A 231 25.78 9.21 2.35
CA SER A 231 26.13 10.60 2.13
C SER A 231 25.03 11.52 2.67
N LEU A 232 24.94 12.73 2.11
CA LEU A 232 23.99 13.76 2.49
C LEU A 232 23.08 14.16 1.31
N ALA A 233 21.87 14.55 1.66
CA ALA A 233 20.99 15.34 0.81
C ALA A 233 20.85 16.75 1.38
N LEU A 234 20.99 17.75 0.51
CA LEU A 234 20.74 19.17 0.75
C LEU A 234 19.37 19.52 0.19
N VAL A 235 18.38 19.70 1.06
CA VAL A 235 17.04 20.14 0.68
C VAL A 235 16.96 21.65 0.83
N VAL A 236 16.51 22.34 -0.21
CA VAL A 236 16.48 23.80 -0.28
C VAL A 236 15.09 24.29 -0.68
N THR A 237 14.64 25.35 -0.01
CA THR A 237 13.24 25.80 -0.06
C THR A 237 13.10 27.21 -0.60
N PRO A 238 11.95 27.55 -1.22
CA PRO A 238 11.79 28.78 -1.95
C PRO A 238 11.30 29.92 -1.05
N GLY A 239 11.75 31.12 -1.38
CA GLY A 239 11.54 32.31 -0.57
C GLY A 239 10.33 33.16 -0.90
N LYS A 240 10.50 34.44 -0.56
CA LYS A 240 9.62 35.54 -0.91
C LYS A 240 10.44 36.69 -1.49
N LEU A 241 9.81 37.47 -2.36
CA LEU A 241 10.37 38.72 -2.85
C LEU A 241 10.48 39.76 -1.72
N PRO A 242 11.30 40.82 -1.87
CA PRO A 242 11.35 41.93 -0.93
C PRO A 242 9.97 42.57 -0.65
N SER A 243 9.06 42.51 -1.62
CA SER A 243 7.65 42.96 -1.48
C SER A 243 6.81 42.11 -0.53
N GLY A 244 7.31 40.94 -0.09
CA GLY A 244 6.59 39.99 0.76
C GLY A 244 5.79 38.93 0.01
N LYS A 245 5.63 39.05 -1.32
CA LYS A 245 4.98 38.04 -2.17
C LYS A 245 5.85 36.79 -2.26
N LEU A 246 5.25 35.60 -2.15
CA LEU A 246 5.97 34.33 -2.34
C LEU A 246 6.53 34.26 -3.75
N ILE A 247 7.74 33.70 -3.88
CA ILE A 247 8.28 33.36 -5.19
C ILE A 247 7.55 32.11 -5.67
N VAL A 248 6.98 32.18 -6.85
CA VAL A 248 6.24 31.10 -7.51
C VAL A 248 6.84 30.94 -8.89
N ALA A 249 7.31 29.74 -9.21
CA ALA A 249 7.81 29.39 -10.53
C ALA A 249 6.63 28.99 -11.43
N ASP A 250 6.04 30.00 -12.06
CA ASP A 250 4.85 29.91 -12.93
C ASP A 250 5.17 29.75 -14.42
N GLN A 251 6.45 29.73 -14.77
CA GLN A 251 6.94 29.38 -16.11
C GLN A 251 7.43 27.94 -16.12
N TYR A 252 6.97 27.18 -17.12
CA TYR A 252 7.51 25.85 -17.38
C TYR A 252 8.91 25.99 -18.00
N ARG A 253 9.83 25.14 -17.54
CA ARG A 253 11.21 25.08 -18.04
C ARG A 253 11.59 23.62 -18.24
N PRO A 254 12.09 23.23 -19.43
CA PRO A 254 12.61 21.88 -19.63
C PRO A 254 13.81 21.62 -18.72
N GLU A 255 14.12 20.34 -18.50
CA GLU A 255 15.33 19.98 -17.77
C GLU A 255 16.55 20.11 -18.67
N THR A 256 17.45 21.04 -18.33
CA THR A 256 18.63 21.38 -19.13
C THR A 256 19.90 21.47 -18.28
N VAL A 257 19.82 21.28 -16.96
CA VAL A 257 20.96 21.49 -16.08
C VAL A 257 21.95 20.33 -16.20
N THR A 258 23.19 20.67 -16.54
CA THR A 258 24.32 19.73 -16.72
C THR A 258 25.52 20.07 -15.85
N ASN A 259 25.55 21.29 -15.30
CA ASN A 259 26.65 21.78 -14.50
C ASN A 259 26.17 22.71 -13.37
N PHE A 260 27.10 23.07 -12.48
CA PHE A 260 26.78 23.85 -11.29
C PHE A 260 26.37 25.31 -11.57
N THR A 261 26.87 25.92 -12.65
CA THR A 261 26.42 27.25 -13.08
C THR A 261 24.94 27.21 -13.45
N GLU A 262 24.56 26.29 -14.32
CA GLU A 262 23.16 26.11 -14.75
C GLU A 262 22.25 25.73 -13.57
N LEU A 263 22.75 24.93 -12.62
CA LEU A 263 22.01 24.60 -11.39
C LEU A 263 21.75 25.86 -10.54
N SER A 264 22.73 26.76 -10.46
CA SER A 264 22.62 28.01 -9.73
C SER A 264 21.64 28.98 -10.39
N GLU A 265 21.67 29.08 -11.72
CA GLU A 265 20.69 29.85 -12.50
C GLU A 265 19.28 29.29 -12.29
N ARG A 266 19.12 27.97 -12.35
CA ARG A 266 17.84 27.30 -12.08
C ARG A 266 17.34 27.56 -10.66
N ALA A 267 18.25 27.60 -9.68
CA ALA A 267 17.90 27.94 -8.30
C ALA A 267 17.37 29.37 -8.15
N GLN A 268 17.82 30.32 -8.98
CA GLN A 268 17.28 31.69 -8.99
C GLN A 268 15.86 31.70 -9.53
N GLU A 269 15.59 31.00 -10.63
CA GLU A 269 14.24 30.86 -11.20
C GLU A 269 13.25 30.25 -10.20
N TYR A 270 13.69 29.25 -9.44
CA TYR A 270 12.88 28.59 -8.41
C TYR A 270 12.76 29.39 -7.10
N GLY A 271 13.54 30.46 -6.92
CA GLY A 271 13.58 31.23 -5.67
C GLY A 271 14.28 30.51 -4.53
N CYS A 272 15.19 29.58 -4.82
CA CYS A 272 15.95 28.77 -3.86
C CYS A 272 17.45 29.14 -3.82
N PHE A 273 17.89 30.16 -4.56
CA PHE A 273 19.31 30.48 -4.71
C PHE A 273 20.03 30.80 -3.38
N ASN A 274 19.41 31.59 -2.49
CA ASN A 274 20.08 31.96 -1.25
C ASN A 274 20.18 30.77 -0.29
N SER A 275 19.13 29.95 -0.21
CA SER A 275 19.19 28.71 0.59
C SER A 275 20.22 27.71 0.04
N LEU A 276 20.34 27.58 -1.28
CA LEU A 276 21.38 26.77 -1.93
C LEU A 276 22.78 27.25 -1.54
N GLN A 277 23.07 28.54 -1.72
CA GLN A 277 24.37 29.13 -1.38
C GLN A 277 24.69 28.97 0.10
N ALA A 278 23.73 29.25 0.98
CA ALA A 278 23.91 29.12 2.43
C ALA A 278 24.18 27.66 2.84
N GLY A 279 23.45 26.70 2.27
CA GLY A 279 23.66 25.27 2.49
C GLY A 279 25.05 24.82 2.07
N PHE A 280 25.45 25.15 0.84
CA PHE A 280 26.80 24.86 0.35
C PHE A 280 27.89 25.51 1.21
N GLN A 281 27.73 26.78 1.57
CA GLN A 281 28.69 27.48 2.42
C GLN A 281 28.81 26.81 3.79
N ALA A 282 27.70 26.38 4.40
CA ALA A 282 27.70 25.67 5.66
C ALA A 282 28.43 24.32 5.56
N LEU A 283 28.17 23.55 4.49
CA LEU A 283 28.84 22.28 4.23
C LEU A 283 30.35 22.48 3.99
N THR A 284 30.73 23.40 3.10
CA THR A 284 32.12 23.74 2.77
C THR A 284 32.89 24.18 4.01
N ASN A 285 32.33 25.10 4.82
CA ASN A 285 32.95 25.55 6.06
C ASN A 285 33.18 24.38 7.03
N ARG A 286 32.28 23.40 7.02
CA ARG A 286 32.43 22.22 7.86
C ARG A 286 33.53 21.29 7.37
N LEU A 287 33.56 21.00 6.07
CA LEU A 287 34.51 20.08 5.47
C LEU A 287 35.95 20.61 5.49
N LYS A 288 36.16 21.94 5.41
CA LYS A 288 37.50 22.58 5.56
C LYS A 288 38.21 22.21 6.86
N GLY A 289 37.46 21.86 7.92
CA GLY A 289 38.01 21.46 9.21
C GLY A 289 38.59 20.04 9.24
N PHE A 290 38.44 19.26 8.16
CA PHE A 290 38.87 17.86 8.09
C PHE A 290 39.99 17.71 7.05
N GLN A 291 41.22 17.45 7.52
CA GLN A 291 42.40 17.29 6.66
C GLN A 291 42.44 15.95 5.90
N THR A 292 41.60 14.98 6.28
CA THR A 292 41.58 13.62 5.73
C THR A 292 40.14 13.09 5.72
N LEU A 293 39.36 13.51 4.73
CA LEU A 293 38.20 12.70 4.34
C LEU A 293 38.75 11.39 3.76
N LYS A 294 38.21 10.24 4.20
CA LYS A 294 38.65 8.92 3.71
C LYS A 294 38.39 8.74 2.20
N ASN A 295 37.52 9.58 1.63
CA ASN A 295 37.06 9.52 0.25
C ASN A 295 37.26 10.89 -0.41
N ASP A 296 37.98 10.92 -1.54
CA ASP A 296 38.25 12.14 -2.29
C ASP A 296 37.03 12.66 -3.07
N GLU A 297 36.03 11.81 -3.31
CA GLU A 297 34.80 12.13 -4.04
C GLU A 297 33.57 11.80 -3.17
N ILE A 298 32.73 12.80 -2.91
CA ILE A 298 31.50 12.68 -2.13
C ILE A 298 30.33 12.94 -3.05
N LEU A 299 29.41 11.98 -3.14
CA LEU A 299 28.14 12.18 -3.84
C LEU A 299 27.20 13.04 -2.98
N LEU A 300 26.73 14.16 -3.47
CA LEU A 300 25.71 14.98 -2.82
C LEU A 300 24.40 14.91 -3.61
N VAL A 301 23.27 14.84 -2.92
CA VAL A 301 21.95 15.09 -3.52
C VAL A 301 21.51 16.50 -3.16
N ILE A 302 20.94 17.22 -4.11
CA ILE A 302 20.28 18.51 -3.88
C ILE A 302 18.82 18.33 -4.26
N VAL A 303 17.89 18.76 -3.42
CA VAL A 303 16.46 18.76 -3.74
C VAL A 303 15.92 20.17 -3.66
N PHE A 304 15.49 20.73 -4.80
CA PHE A 304 14.70 21.95 -4.77
C PHE A 304 13.26 21.62 -4.45
N CYS A 305 12.72 22.26 -3.42
CA CYS A 305 11.29 22.39 -3.24
C CYS A 305 10.83 23.62 -4.02
N VAL A 306 10.02 23.45 -5.06
CA VAL A 306 9.63 24.53 -5.98
C VAL A 306 8.15 24.85 -5.79
N ARG A 307 7.81 26.12 -5.55
CA ARG A 307 6.42 26.59 -5.49
C ARG A 307 5.87 26.76 -6.90
N ARG A 308 4.81 26.01 -7.22
CA ARG A 308 4.05 26.08 -8.48
C ARG A 308 2.77 26.88 -8.32
N PRO A 309 2.22 27.47 -9.40
CA PRO A 309 1.06 28.36 -9.33
C PRO A 309 -0.25 27.66 -8.92
N TYR A 310 -0.36 26.36 -9.14
CA TYR A 310 -1.51 25.52 -8.76
C TYR A 310 -1.02 24.10 -8.40
N PRO A 311 -1.89 23.24 -7.81
CA PRO A 311 -1.50 21.89 -7.40
C PRO A 311 -0.93 21.08 -8.57
N LEU A 312 0.06 20.21 -8.30
CA LEU A 312 0.63 19.35 -9.34
C LEU A 312 -0.42 18.36 -9.86
N ILE A 313 -0.27 17.92 -11.10
CA ILE A 313 -1.14 16.87 -11.67
C ILE A 313 -1.12 15.64 -10.77
N GLY A 314 -2.30 15.12 -10.43
CA GLY A 314 -2.46 13.96 -9.56
C GLY A 314 -2.14 14.22 -8.07
N ASP A 315 -1.89 15.46 -7.67
CA ASP A 315 -1.51 15.83 -6.31
C ASP A 315 -2.32 17.04 -5.79
N SER A 316 -2.41 17.16 -4.47
CA SER A 316 -3.02 18.33 -3.81
C SER A 316 -2.01 19.43 -3.47
N SER A 317 -0.72 19.14 -3.57
CA SER A 317 0.35 20.09 -3.23
C SER A 317 0.73 20.96 -4.42
N THR A 318 1.04 22.23 -4.14
CA THR A 318 1.67 23.16 -5.09
C THR A 318 3.20 23.10 -5.04
N ILE A 319 3.79 22.14 -4.33
CA ILE A 319 5.24 22.04 -4.15
C ILE A 319 5.78 20.86 -4.95
N GLU A 320 6.59 21.16 -5.95
CA GLU A 320 7.34 20.17 -6.74
C GLU A 320 8.70 19.88 -6.08
N LEU A 321 9.14 18.62 -6.09
CA LEU A 321 10.48 18.24 -5.67
C LEU A 321 11.32 17.96 -6.91
N VAL A 322 12.43 18.69 -7.05
CA VAL A 322 13.30 18.64 -8.23
C VAL A 322 14.71 18.25 -7.79
N PRO A 323 15.07 16.96 -7.80
CA PRO A 323 16.35 16.49 -7.28
C PRO A 323 17.47 16.51 -8.32
N TYR A 324 18.70 16.71 -7.85
CA TYR A 324 19.93 16.66 -8.62
C TYR A 324 20.99 15.90 -7.83
N THR A 325 21.93 15.29 -8.54
CA THR A 325 23.12 14.69 -7.95
C THR A 325 24.37 15.34 -8.50
N LEU A 326 25.40 15.46 -7.66
CA LEU A 326 26.71 15.95 -8.07
C LEU A 326 27.79 15.37 -7.16
N ASN A 327 28.97 15.18 -7.71
CA ASN A 327 30.12 14.77 -6.93
C ASN A 327 30.92 16.01 -6.50
N ILE A 328 31.21 16.11 -5.21
CA ILE A 328 32.05 17.17 -4.65
C ILE A 328 33.38 16.58 -4.16
N HIS A 329 34.44 17.38 -4.25
CA HIS A 329 35.76 16.97 -3.80
C HIS A 329 36.11 17.60 -2.45
N ALA A 330 36.50 16.75 -1.50
CA ALA A 330 36.88 17.08 -0.12
C ALA A 330 37.91 18.21 0.04
N LEU A 331 38.84 18.35 -0.91
CA LEU A 331 39.96 19.30 -0.87
C LEU A 331 39.82 20.45 -1.88
N LYS A 332 38.91 20.30 -2.86
CA LYS A 332 38.48 21.34 -3.81
C LYS A 332 37.00 21.60 -3.56
N LEU A 333 36.70 22.07 -2.35
CA LEU A 333 35.38 22.03 -1.67
C LEU A 333 34.26 22.83 -2.33
N LEU A 334 34.48 23.34 -3.52
CA LEU A 334 33.52 24.13 -4.25
C LEU A 334 33.55 23.68 -5.71
N PRO A 335 32.40 23.34 -6.29
CA PRO A 335 32.15 23.57 -7.72
C PRO A 335 32.10 25.09 -8.03
N GLN A 336 33.01 25.90 -7.47
CA GLN A 336 33.18 27.31 -7.85
C GLN A 336 33.83 27.44 -9.22
N GLU A 337 34.50 26.38 -9.69
CA GLU A 337 34.65 26.17 -11.12
C GLU A 337 33.28 25.75 -11.65
N GLY A 338 32.53 26.69 -12.21
CA GLY A 338 31.13 26.52 -12.65
C GLY A 338 30.88 25.35 -13.64
N SER A 339 31.93 24.66 -14.08
CA SER A 339 31.91 23.48 -14.93
C SER A 339 31.72 22.15 -14.20
N ALA A 340 31.57 22.12 -12.87
CA ALA A 340 31.39 20.85 -12.16
C ALA A 340 30.11 20.12 -12.64
N PRO A 341 30.19 18.83 -13.02
CA PRO A 341 29.03 18.10 -13.53
C PRO A 341 27.91 17.98 -12.50
N VAL A 342 26.69 18.24 -12.96
CA VAL A 342 25.45 18.05 -12.21
C VAL A 342 24.55 17.16 -13.04
N PHE A 343 23.95 16.16 -12.40
CA PHE A 343 23.09 15.19 -13.06
C PHE A 343 21.66 15.38 -12.56
N PRO A 344 20.69 15.66 -13.44
CA PRO A 344 19.28 15.64 -13.06
C PRO A 344 18.91 14.22 -12.63
N THR A 345 18.05 14.13 -11.62
CA THR A 345 17.63 12.86 -11.02
C THR A 345 16.10 12.79 -10.97
N GLY A 346 15.52 11.61 -11.17
CA GLY A 346 14.10 11.37 -10.99
C GLY A 346 13.72 11.33 -9.50
N HIS A 347 12.47 11.60 -9.17
CA HIS A 347 11.96 11.50 -7.80
C HIS A 347 10.95 10.35 -7.68
N LEU A 348 11.10 9.54 -6.63
CA LEU A 348 10.16 8.50 -6.22
C LEU A 348 9.72 8.71 -4.77
N HIS A 349 8.49 8.31 -4.44
CA HIS A 349 7.99 8.40 -3.07
C HIS A 349 8.58 7.30 -2.18
N SER A 350 9.08 7.67 -0.99
CA SER A 350 9.40 6.71 0.07
C SER A 350 8.16 5.94 0.53
N ILE A 351 8.37 4.72 1.02
CA ILE A 351 7.31 3.92 1.62
C ILE A 351 6.83 4.61 2.89
N THR A 352 5.58 5.06 2.88
CA THR A 352 4.92 5.66 4.04
C THR A 352 3.53 5.05 4.21
N PRO A 353 2.94 5.09 5.42
CA PRO A 353 1.57 4.63 5.63
C PRO A 353 0.58 5.34 4.70
N LYS A 354 0.82 6.63 4.42
CA LYS A 354 -0.04 7.43 3.54
C LYS A 354 0.08 7.01 2.08
N LEU A 355 1.28 6.75 1.58
CA LEU A 355 1.47 6.23 0.21
C LEU A 355 0.77 4.89 0.05
N LEU A 356 0.99 3.97 1.00
CA LEU A 356 0.35 2.65 0.99
C LEU A 356 -1.18 2.74 1.04
N HIS A 357 -1.72 3.62 1.88
CA HIS A 357 -3.16 3.88 1.93
C HIS A 357 -3.69 4.44 0.60
N ALA A 358 -3.01 5.42 0.01
CA ALA A 358 -3.43 6.03 -1.26
C ALA A 358 -3.46 5.02 -2.42
N LEU A 359 -2.52 4.07 -2.45
CA LEU A 359 -2.45 3.02 -3.47
C LEU A 359 -3.37 1.82 -3.19
N SER A 360 -3.95 1.73 -1.99
CA SER A 360 -4.80 0.60 -1.60
C SER A 360 -6.23 0.66 -2.17
N GLY A 361 -6.69 1.85 -2.57
CA GLY A 361 -8.08 2.07 -2.98
C GLY A 361 -9.08 2.07 -1.81
N GLU A 362 -8.62 1.93 -0.56
CA GLU A 362 -9.49 1.98 0.62
C GLU A 362 -9.88 3.41 1.01
N ALA A 363 -11.06 3.57 1.59
CA ALA A 363 -11.48 4.84 2.18
C ALA A 363 -10.62 5.23 3.38
N SER A 364 -10.36 6.54 3.50
CA SER A 364 -9.65 7.13 4.64
C SER A 364 -10.45 7.01 5.94
N LEU A 365 -9.75 6.82 7.05
CA LEU A 365 -10.35 6.82 8.38
C LEU A 365 -10.55 8.26 8.87
N SER A 366 -11.71 8.55 9.44
CA SER A 366 -12.02 9.86 10.05
C SER A 366 -11.29 10.11 11.37
N ASP A 367 -10.87 9.04 12.04
CA ASP A 367 -10.35 9.02 13.40
C ASP A 367 -9.34 7.89 13.60
N ASN A 368 -8.47 8.01 14.60
CA ASN A 368 -7.48 6.97 14.88
C ASN A 368 -8.15 5.75 15.53
N ARG A 369 -8.39 4.71 14.73
CA ARG A 369 -8.99 3.44 15.16
C ARG A 369 -7.94 2.37 15.34
N ASP A 370 -7.25 2.36 16.47
CA ASP A 370 -6.17 1.43 16.75
C ASP A 370 -6.66 -0.03 16.80
N LEU A 371 -5.95 -0.93 16.12
CA LEU A 371 -6.18 -2.39 16.15
C LEU A 371 -5.13 -3.10 16.99
N VAL A 372 -5.54 -4.12 17.75
CA VAL A 372 -4.62 -5.05 18.41
C VAL A 372 -4.77 -6.44 17.78
N LEU A 373 -3.67 -7.06 17.36
CA LEU A 373 -3.64 -8.42 16.82
C LEU A 373 -3.13 -9.40 17.88
N ILE A 374 -3.93 -10.41 18.21
CA ILE A 374 -3.58 -11.51 19.10
C ILE A 374 -3.46 -12.79 18.27
N GLY A 375 -2.27 -13.39 18.26
CA GLY A 375 -1.93 -14.53 17.42
C GLY A 375 -1.31 -14.08 16.10
N CYS A 376 0.02 -14.20 16.00
CA CYS A 376 0.83 -13.90 14.82
C CYS A 376 1.18 -15.20 14.08
N GLY A 377 0.25 -16.17 14.05
CA GLY A 377 0.39 -17.42 13.30
C GLY A 377 0.11 -17.27 11.81
N SER A 378 -0.25 -18.36 11.13
CA SER A 378 -0.49 -18.38 9.68
C SER A 378 -1.57 -17.39 9.22
N LEU A 379 -2.73 -17.39 9.89
CA LEU A 379 -3.84 -16.50 9.55
C LEU A 379 -3.58 -15.06 10.00
N GLY A 380 -3.20 -14.88 11.27
CA GLY A 380 -2.98 -13.55 11.86
C GLY A 380 -1.85 -12.76 11.20
N SER A 381 -0.72 -13.41 10.85
CA SER A 381 0.37 -12.73 10.13
C SER A 381 -0.06 -12.22 8.75
N LYS A 382 -0.91 -12.97 8.02
CA LYS A 382 -1.43 -12.56 6.72
C LYS A 382 -2.38 -11.38 6.84
N ILE A 383 -3.34 -11.45 7.77
CA ILE A 383 -4.25 -10.33 8.05
C ILE A 383 -3.44 -9.09 8.45
N GLY A 384 -2.44 -9.24 9.33
CA GLY A 384 -1.55 -8.16 9.73
C GLY A 384 -0.80 -7.51 8.56
N ILE A 385 -0.24 -8.30 7.65
CA ILE A 385 0.46 -7.80 6.46
C ILE A 385 -0.50 -7.17 5.45
N HIS A 386 -1.71 -7.73 5.24
CA HIS A 386 -2.72 -7.10 4.37
C HIS A 386 -3.11 -5.71 4.90
N LEU A 387 -3.41 -5.60 6.19
CA LEU A 387 -3.72 -4.31 6.83
C LEU A 387 -2.52 -3.34 6.79
N ALA A 388 -1.29 -3.83 6.93
CA ALA A 388 -0.10 -2.99 6.80
C ALA A 388 0.09 -2.50 5.36
N ARG A 389 -0.16 -3.33 4.33
CA ARG A 389 -0.07 -2.90 2.93
C ARG A 389 -1.09 -1.84 2.54
N SER A 390 -2.19 -1.70 3.28
CA SER A 390 -3.11 -0.56 3.14
C SER A 390 -2.83 0.62 4.07
N GLY A 391 -1.64 0.67 4.70
CA GLY A 391 -1.24 1.78 5.58
C GLY A 391 -1.94 1.78 6.94
N LYS A 392 -2.53 0.64 7.33
CA LYS A 392 -3.47 0.48 8.45
C LYS A 392 -3.05 -0.62 9.42
N ALA A 393 -1.75 -0.87 9.59
CA ALA A 393 -1.19 -1.92 10.42
C ALA A 393 -1.76 -1.97 11.85
N PRO A 394 -1.82 -3.17 12.48
CA PRO A 394 -2.11 -3.28 13.91
C PRO A 394 -1.11 -2.48 14.75
N LYS A 395 -1.60 -1.78 15.77
CA LYS A 395 -0.76 -1.04 16.71
C LYS A 395 0.07 -1.96 17.58
N ASN A 396 -0.54 -3.04 18.07
CA ASN A 396 0.12 -4.06 18.87
C ASN A 396 -0.05 -5.43 18.21
N ALA A 397 1.01 -6.25 18.26
CA ALA A 397 1.00 -7.64 17.84
C ALA A 397 1.44 -8.52 19.02
N ILE A 398 0.62 -9.49 19.42
CA ILE A 398 0.81 -10.30 20.62
C ILE A 398 0.90 -11.77 20.23
N ASP A 399 2.04 -12.42 20.48
CA ASP A 399 2.22 -13.85 20.30
C ASP A 399 3.37 -14.37 21.16
N LYS A 400 3.08 -15.36 22.01
CA LYS A 400 4.06 -15.98 22.92
C LYS A 400 5.00 -16.97 22.24
N SER A 401 4.66 -17.41 21.03
CA SER A 401 5.39 -18.45 20.31
C SER A 401 6.50 -17.88 19.44
N TYR A 402 7.51 -18.70 19.24
CA TYR A 402 8.58 -18.48 18.28
C TYR A 402 8.18 -19.02 16.90
N LEU A 403 8.84 -18.51 15.86
CA LEU A 403 8.84 -19.17 14.56
C LEU A 403 9.44 -20.59 14.69
N SER A 404 9.27 -21.38 13.65
CA SER A 404 9.79 -22.74 13.54
C SER A 404 9.79 -23.10 12.05
N PRO A 405 10.66 -24.01 11.58
CA PRO A 405 10.80 -24.29 10.14
C PRO A 405 9.47 -24.62 9.44
N HIS A 406 8.59 -25.39 10.09
CA HIS A 406 7.28 -25.74 9.55
C HIS A 406 6.36 -24.51 9.33
N ASN A 407 6.62 -23.38 9.99
CA ASN A 407 5.82 -22.17 9.81
C ASN A 407 6.04 -21.55 8.44
N ALA A 408 7.19 -21.71 7.79
CA ALA A 408 7.41 -21.12 6.45
C ALA A 408 6.49 -21.66 5.36
N ALA A 409 5.89 -22.83 5.56
CA ALA A 409 4.91 -23.33 4.61
C ALA A 409 3.63 -22.47 4.56
N ARG A 410 3.35 -21.66 5.61
CA ARG A 410 2.03 -21.03 5.81
C ARG A 410 2.04 -19.68 6.53
N HIS A 411 3.16 -19.23 7.06
CA HIS A 411 3.29 -17.91 7.70
C HIS A 411 3.45 -16.84 6.62
N ALA A 412 2.98 -15.61 6.85
CA ALA A 412 3.10 -14.55 5.83
C ALA A 412 4.54 -14.15 5.53
N LEU A 413 5.43 -14.32 6.50
CA LEU A 413 6.83 -13.92 6.40
C LEU A 413 7.67 -15.01 5.74
N ILE A 414 8.48 -14.60 4.78
CA ILE A 414 9.41 -15.45 4.05
C ILE A 414 10.75 -15.44 4.80
N PRO A 415 11.36 -16.61 5.07
CA PRO A 415 12.68 -16.68 5.69
C PRO A 415 13.73 -16.04 4.79
N ASP A 416 14.55 -15.16 5.34
CA ASP A 416 15.69 -14.58 4.64
C ASP A 416 16.81 -15.63 4.52
N SER A 417 17.23 -15.93 3.29
CA SER A 417 18.28 -16.90 2.99
C SER A 417 19.69 -16.38 3.25
N ILE A 418 19.86 -15.06 3.42
CA ILE A 418 21.15 -14.37 3.46
C ILE A 418 21.61 -14.12 4.90
N ASN A 419 20.70 -13.75 5.81
CA ASN A 419 21.11 -13.14 7.09
C ASN A 419 21.04 -14.00 8.35
N ASN A 420 20.47 -15.23 8.36
CA ASN A 420 20.65 -16.14 9.51
C ASN A 420 20.10 -17.56 9.30
N ARG A 421 20.88 -18.59 9.61
CA ARG A 421 20.37 -19.99 9.70
C ARG A 421 19.41 -20.21 10.88
N LEU A 422 19.32 -19.26 11.81
CA LEU A 422 18.50 -19.29 13.02
C LEU A 422 17.28 -18.34 12.98
N VAL A 423 16.85 -17.86 11.80
CA VAL A 423 15.64 -17.00 11.65
C VAL A 423 14.40 -17.59 12.34
N TRP A 424 14.36 -18.91 12.48
CA TRP A 424 13.28 -19.63 13.17
C TRP A 424 13.22 -19.40 14.69
N LEU A 425 14.22 -18.81 15.33
CA LEU A 425 14.20 -18.55 16.79
C LEU A 425 13.71 -17.14 17.13
N GLU A 426 13.18 -16.39 16.17
CA GLU A 426 12.55 -15.10 16.44
C GLU A 426 11.09 -15.29 16.93
N SER A 427 10.66 -14.44 17.86
CA SER A 427 9.25 -14.38 18.26
C SER A 427 8.40 -14.01 17.05
N LYS A 428 7.25 -14.69 16.87
CA LYS A 428 6.33 -14.38 15.77
C LYS A 428 5.85 -12.93 15.79
N ALA A 429 5.58 -12.40 16.98
CA ALA A 429 5.18 -11.00 17.14
C ALA A 429 6.28 -10.03 16.71
N LYS A 430 7.54 -10.31 17.11
CA LYS A 430 8.70 -9.48 16.72
C LYS A 430 8.97 -9.56 15.22
N ALA A 431 8.97 -10.76 14.65
CA ALA A 431 9.16 -10.94 13.21
C ALA A 431 8.10 -10.20 12.38
N LEU A 432 6.82 -10.29 12.80
CA LEU A 432 5.73 -9.55 12.13
C LEU A 432 5.89 -8.05 12.28
N SER A 433 6.25 -7.57 13.48
CA SER A 433 6.54 -6.16 13.73
C SER A 433 7.69 -5.63 12.85
N SER A 434 8.77 -6.40 12.70
CA SER A 434 9.90 -6.02 11.84
C SER A 434 9.49 -5.94 10.37
N ALA A 435 8.65 -6.86 9.90
CA ALA A 435 8.12 -6.83 8.54
C ALA A 435 7.19 -5.62 8.31
N ILE A 436 6.36 -5.26 9.29
CA ILE A 436 5.51 -4.06 9.24
C ILE A 436 6.34 -2.78 9.25
N ALA A 437 7.48 -2.76 9.97
CA ALA A 437 8.42 -1.64 9.94
C ALA A 437 9.00 -1.41 8.52
N GLY A 438 9.25 -2.48 7.76
CA GLY A 438 9.62 -2.39 6.34
C GLY A 438 8.53 -1.80 5.44
N LEU A 439 7.28 -1.70 5.93
CA LEU A 439 6.15 -1.02 5.28
C LEU A 439 5.91 0.40 5.84
N GLY A 440 6.93 1.00 6.46
CA GLY A 440 6.89 2.36 6.99
C GLY A 440 5.95 2.55 8.19
N GLN A 441 5.57 1.49 8.89
CA GLN A 441 4.61 1.52 9.99
C GLN A 441 5.19 0.94 11.28
N ALA A 442 4.73 1.44 12.42
CA ALA A 442 5.14 0.94 13.73
C ALA A 442 4.08 0.02 14.33
N THR A 443 4.50 -1.19 14.70
CA THR A 443 3.73 -2.12 15.53
C THR A 443 4.55 -2.43 16.78
N THR A 444 3.94 -2.46 17.96
CA THR A 444 4.63 -2.87 19.19
C THR A 444 4.47 -4.38 19.37
N PRO A 445 5.57 -5.16 19.36
CA PRO A 445 5.49 -6.61 19.57
C PRO A 445 5.47 -6.95 21.06
N PHE A 446 4.63 -7.91 21.42
CA PHE A 446 4.51 -8.47 22.76
C PHE A 446 4.63 -10.00 22.70
N THR A 447 5.43 -10.56 23.60
CA THR A 447 5.70 -12.01 23.69
C THR A 447 5.02 -12.66 24.88
N GLU A 448 4.19 -11.89 25.59
CA GLU A 448 3.46 -12.31 26.77
C GLU A 448 2.33 -13.30 26.40
N ASP A 449 2.04 -14.23 27.31
CA ASP A 449 0.89 -15.11 27.19
C ASP A 449 -0.38 -14.35 27.58
N ILE A 450 -1.21 -14.02 26.59
CA ILE A 450 -2.42 -13.21 26.81
C ILE A 450 -3.35 -13.82 27.86
N THR A 451 -3.39 -15.15 28.01
CA THR A 451 -4.22 -15.82 29.02
C THR A 451 -3.76 -15.56 30.44
N LYS A 452 -2.50 -15.14 30.65
CA LYS A 452 -1.97 -14.73 31.95
C LYS A 452 -2.17 -13.24 32.21
N ALA A 453 -2.31 -12.44 31.15
CA ALA A 453 -2.51 -11.00 31.28
C ALA A 453 -3.91 -10.62 31.79
N VAL A 454 -4.91 -11.49 31.62
CA VAL A 454 -6.29 -11.19 32.04
C VAL A 454 -6.46 -11.05 33.55
N SER A 455 -5.56 -11.64 34.35
CA SER A 455 -5.50 -11.47 35.80
C SER A 455 -4.57 -10.34 36.26
N ASP A 456 -3.84 -9.69 35.34
CA ASP A 456 -2.97 -8.55 35.62
C ASP A 456 -3.45 -7.32 34.83
N THR A 457 -4.22 -6.46 35.50
CA THR A 457 -4.80 -5.27 34.87
C THR A 457 -3.75 -4.31 34.32
N LYS A 458 -2.54 -4.25 34.90
CA LYS A 458 -1.47 -3.38 34.39
C LYS A 458 -0.91 -3.95 33.10
N LEU A 459 -0.63 -5.26 33.08
CA LEU A 459 -0.18 -5.94 31.86
C LEU A 459 -1.24 -5.88 30.77
N LEU A 460 -2.52 -6.14 31.10
CA LEU A 460 -3.61 -6.08 30.13
C LEU A 460 -3.70 -4.70 29.47
N ARG A 461 -3.59 -3.60 30.23
CA ARG A 461 -3.61 -2.23 29.69
C ARG A 461 -2.39 -1.91 28.82
N LYS A 462 -1.24 -2.53 29.09
CA LYS A 462 -0.03 -2.42 28.25
C LYS A 462 -0.25 -3.13 26.91
N LEU A 463 -0.80 -4.34 26.95
CA LEU A 463 -1.06 -5.17 25.76
C LEU A 463 -2.23 -4.64 24.91
N ILE A 464 -3.30 -4.18 25.57
CA ILE A 464 -4.52 -3.66 24.95
C ILE A 464 -4.80 -2.27 25.54
N PRO A 465 -4.33 -1.20 24.88
CA PRO A 465 -4.56 0.18 25.32
C PRO A 465 -6.06 0.51 25.39
N HIS A 466 -6.44 1.42 26.29
CA HIS A 466 -7.85 1.79 26.54
C HIS A 466 -8.60 2.31 25.30
N LYS A 467 -7.89 3.01 24.39
CA LYS A 467 -8.46 3.56 23.13
C LYS A 467 -8.42 2.58 21.95
N THR A 468 -8.26 1.28 22.19
CA THR A 468 -8.30 0.26 21.13
C THR A 468 -9.70 0.19 20.53
N TRP A 469 -9.81 0.31 19.21
CA TRP A 469 -11.08 0.19 18.48
C TRP A 469 -11.58 -1.25 18.45
N GLY A 470 -10.69 -2.19 18.14
CA GLY A 470 -11.02 -3.61 18.04
C GLY A 470 -9.81 -4.51 18.22
N ILE A 471 -10.09 -5.75 18.63
CA ILE A 471 -9.08 -6.78 18.89
C ILE A 471 -9.28 -7.91 17.89
N ILE A 472 -8.30 -8.17 17.04
CA ILE A 472 -8.31 -9.34 16.15
C ILE A 472 -7.74 -10.52 16.93
N ASN A 473 -8.58 -11.49 17.29
CA ASN A 473 -8.13 -12.76 17.86
C ASN A 473 -8.00 -13.80 16.74
N ALA A 474 -6.77 -14.09 16.33
CA ALA A 474 -6.42 -15.06 15.30
C ALA A 474 -5.69 -16.30 15.87
N THR A 475 -5.82 -16.55 17.18
CA THR A 475 -5.11 -17.64 17.86
C THR A 475 -5.69 -19.03 17.60
N ALA A 476 -6.98 -19.10 17.25
CA ALA A 476 -7.79 -20.33 17.26
C ALA A 476 -7.76 -21.11 18.61
N ALA A 477 -7.28 -20.48 19.69
CA ALA A 477 -7.09 -21.15 20.98
C ALA A 477 -8.31 -20.92 21.88
N LEU A 478 -8.99 -22.01 22.26
CA LEU A 478 -10.12 -21.95 23.20
C LEU A 478 -9.76 -21.25 24.52
N PRO A 479 -8.59 -21.50 25.15
CA PRO A 479 -8.22 -20.81 26.39
C PRO A 479 -8.05 -19.29 26.22
N VAL A 480 -7.61 -18.83 25.04
CA VAL A 480 -7.49 -17.38 24.76
C VAL A 480 -8.88 -16.76 24.66
N ARG A 481 -9.82 -17.41 23.97
CA ARG A 481 -11.21 -16.95 23.90
C ARG A 481 -11.84 -16.84 25.29
N GLU A 482 -11.76 -17.91 26.09
CA GLU A 482 -12.30 -17.94 27.45
C GLU A 482 -11.66 -16.87 28.34
N ALA A 483 -10.33 -16.70 28.27
CA ALA A 483 -9.61 -15.67 29.04
C ALA A 483 -10.05 -14.25 28.66
N LEU A 484 -10.20 -13.93 27.37
CA LEU A 484 -10.62 -12.59 26.95
C LEU A 484 -12.07 -12.27 27.36
N VAL A 485 -12.94 -13.28 27.44
CA VAL A 485 -14.32 -13.08 27.87
C VAL A 485 -14.46 -12.98 29.39
N SER A 486 -13.57 -13.61 30.18
CA SER A 486 -13.59 -13.46 31.64
C SER A 486 -13.24 -12.03 32.12
N VAL A 487 -12.66 -11.20 31.25
CA VAL A 487 -12.42 -9.79 31.55
C VAL A 487 -13.70 -8.97 31.36
N GLY A 488 -14.21 -8.37 32.44
CA GLY A 488 -15.38 -7.49 32.38
C GLY A 488 -15.17 -6.23 31.52
N THR A 489 -16.28 -5.68 31.00
CA THR A 489 -16.30 -4.48 30.13
C THR A 489 -15.64 -3.25 30.74
N ASN A 490 -15.60 -3.16 32.08
CA ASN A 490 -14.90 -2.10 32.81
C ASN A 490 -13.37 -2.10 32.55
N HIS A 491 -12.80 -3.26 32.24
CA HIS A 491 -11.36 -3.43 31.97
C HIS A 491 -11.05 -3.65 30.49
N LEU A 492 -11.99 -4.22 29.74
CA LEU A 492 -11.86 -4.49 28.30
C LEU A 492 -13.11 -4.01 27.55
N LYS A 493 -13.05 -2.78 27.03
CA LYS A 493 -14.14 -2.16 26.25
C LYS A 493 -14.10 -2.52 24.76
N ALA A 494 -12.90 -2.73 24.22
CA ALA A 494 -12.72 -3.02 22.81
C ALA A 494 -13.41 -4.34 22.46
N ARG A 495 -14.14 -4.34 21.34
CA ARG A 495 -14.83 -5.53 20.84
C ARG A 495 -13.83 -6.51 20.23
N ILE A 496 -14.08 -7.79 20.43
CA ILE A 496 -13.27 -8.85 19.84
C ILE A 496 -13.84 -9.21 18.46
N ILE A 497 -12.94 -9.21 17.49
CA ILE A 497 -13.12 -9.74 16.15
C ILE A 497 -12.34 -11.06 16.12
N GLU A 498 -13.04 -12.18 16.25
CA GLU A 498 -12.39 -13.49 16.22
C GLU A 498 -12.39 -14.05 14.80
N VAL A 499 -11.24 -14.58 14.37
CA VAL A 499 -11.07 -15.20 13.06
C VAL A 499 -10.53 -16.61 13.20
N ALA A 500 -11.15 -17.56 12.48
CA ALA A 500 -10.75 -18.96 12.52
C ALA A 500 -11.04 -19.67 11.20
N LEU A 501 -10.30 -20.76 10.95
CA LEU A 501 -10.50 -21.67 9.82
C LEU A 501 -10.89 -23.05 10.34
N PHE A 502 -11.83 -23.69 9.64
CA PHE A 502 -12.31 -25.04 9.91
C PHE A 502 -12.18 -25.91 8.65
N ALA A 503 -12.39 -27.21 8.82
CA ALA A 503 -12.48 -28.17 7.70
C ALA A 503 -11.32 -28.09 6.70
N ASN A 504 -10.06 -28.08 7.14
CA ASN A 504 -8.88 -27.95 6.25
C ASN A 504 -8.92 -26.71 5.32
N GLY A 505 -9.54 -25.63 5.80
CA GLY A 505 -9.71 -24.37 5.08
C GLY A 505 -10.83 -24.37 4.06
N HIS A 506 -11.83 -25.24 4.16
CA HIS A 506 -13.05 -25.10 3.36
C HIS A 506 -14.05 -24.13 3.99
N VAL A 507 -13.90 -23.85 5.29
CA VAL A 507 -14.76 -22.91 6.02
C VAL A 507 -13.89 -21.91 6.78
N GLY A 508 -14.21 -20.63 6.65
CA GLY A 508 -13.65 -19.54 7.43
C GLY A 508 -14.75 -18.84 8.22
N THR A 509 -14.42 -18.41 9.43
CA THR A 509 -15.34 -17.68 10.30
C THR A 509 -14.70 -16.39 10.74
N LEU A 510 -15.49 -15.32 10.75
CA LEU A 510 -15.16 -14.06 11.38
C LEU A 510 -16.35 -13.65 12.25
N THR A 511 -16.16 -13.57 13.57
CA THR A 511 -17.22 -13.14 14.49
C THR A 511 -16.88 -11.79 15.08
N VAL A 512 -17.87 -10.94 15.27
CA VAL A 512 -17.71 -9.62 15.89
C VAL A 512 -18.66 -9.48 17.07
N GLU A 513 -18.10 -9.21 18.25
CA GLU A 513 -18.88 -8.94 19.46
C GLU A 513 -19.90 -7.82 19.28
N GLY A 514 -21.03 -7.94 19.97
CA GLY A 514 -22.04 -6.89 20.02
C GLY A 514 -21.64 -5.72 20.94
N PRO A 515 -22.46 -4.65 20.99
CA PRO A 515 -22.28 -3.54 21.91
C PRO A 515 -22.14 -4.01 23.36
N GLU A 516 -21.30 -3.35 24.16
CA GLU A 516 -20.95 -3.78 25.53
C GLU A 516 -20.54 -5.26 25.62
N ARG A 517 -20.01 -5.80 24.52
CA ARG A 517 -19.63 -7.20 24.36
C ARG A 517 -20.79 -8.15 24.63
N ASN A 518 -22.01 -7.79 24.20
CA ASN A 518 -23.18 -8.65 24.23
C ASN A 518 -23.84 -8.72 22.83
N PRO A 519 -23.82 -9.87 22.14
CA PRO A 519 -23.17 -11.13 22.53
C PRO A 519 -21.64 -11.02 22.55
N ASN A 520 -20.97 -11.77 23.43
CA ASN A 520 -19.51 -11.85 23.49
C ASN A 520 -18.96 -12.97 22.57
N SER A 521 -17.64 -13.12 22.47
CA SER A 521 -17.02 -14.15 21.61
C SER A 521 -17.44 -15.59 21.94
N VAL A 522 -17.75 -15.90 23.21
CA VAL A 522 -18.19 -17.25 23.59
C VAL A 522 -19.65 -17.48 23.22
N ASP A 523 -20.52 -16.48 23.38
CA ASP A 523 -21.89 -16.51 22.86
C ASP A 523 -21.89 -16.72 21.34
N LEU A 524 -21.08 -15.95 20.62
CA LEU A 524 -20.99 -16.00 19.16
C LEU A 524 -20.48 -17.36 18.65
N ILE A 525 -19.47 -17.95 19.29
CA ILE A 525 -19.02 -19.29 18.86
C ILE A 525 -20.04 -20.38 19.20
N ALA A 526 -20.78 -20.25 20.30
CA ALA A 526 -21.84 -21.19 20.65
C ALA A 526 -22.98 -21.11 19.62
N HIS A 527 -23.36 -19.88 19.22
CA HIS A 527 -24.29 -19.64 18.11
C HIS A 527 -23.78 -20.16 16.77
N PHE A 528 -22.49 -20.04 16.48
CA PHE A 528 -21.88 -20.62 15.29
C PHE A 528 -22.04 -22.13 15.27
N TYR A 529 -21.70 -22.84 16.37
CA TYR A 529 -21.89 -24.29 16.42
C TYR A 529 -23.35 -24.71 16.30
N GLU A 530 -24.28 -23.94 16.86
CA GLU A 530 -25.71 -24.19 16.66
C GLU A 530 -26.12 -24.03 15.19
N THR A 531 -25.59 -23.00 14.51
CA THR A 531 -25.80 -22.79 13.07
C THR A 531 -25.25 -23.97 12.26
N VAL A 532 -24.06 -24.46 12.61
CA VAL A 532 -23.45 -25.64 11.98
C VAL A 532 -24.32 -26.87 12.21
N ARG A 533 -24.80 -27.11 13.44
CA ARG A 533 -25.63 -28.27 13.79
C ARG A 533 -26.92 -28.33 12.97
N GLN A 534 -27.57 -27.19 12.75
CA GLN A 534 -28.81 -27.07 11.97
C GLN A 534 -28.60 -27.22 10.46
N ASN A 535 -27.38 -27.02 9.96
CA ASN A 535 -27.05 -27.11 8.55
C ASN A 535 -26.29 -28.42 8.26
N THR A 536 -26.97 -29.41 7.67
CA THR A 536 -26.38 -30.71 7.35
C THR A 536 -25.08 -30.58 6.55
N HIS A 537 -25.01 -29.71 5.54
CA HIS A 537 -23.80 -29.53 4.74
C HIS A 537 -22.61 -29.04 5.58
N LEU A 538 -22.80 -27.98 6.38
CA LEU A 538 -21.73 -27.47 7.24
C LEU A 538 -21.33 -28.46 8.32
N ARG A 539 -22.31 -29.15 8.91
CA ARG A 539 -22.07 -30.15 9.93
C ARG A 539 -21.20 -31.26 9.39
N ASP A 540 -21.54 -31.79 8.22
CA ASP A 540 -20.80 -32.86 7.59
C ASP A 540 -19.41 -32.33 7.20
N LEU A 541 -19.30 -31.11 6.63
CA LEU A 541 -18.02 -30.52 6.27
C LEU A 541 -17.07 -30.31 7.48
N ILE A 542 -17.61 -29.91 8.64
CA ILE A 542 -16.81 -29.57 9.84
C ILE A 542 -16.55 -30.80 10.73
N PHE A 543 -17.49 -31.75 10.81
CA PHE A 543 -17.47 -32.85 11.79
C PHE A 543 -17.34 -34.26 11.20
N THR A 544 -17.25 -34.47 9.88
CA THR A 544 -17.09 -35.83 9.33
C THR A 544 -15.74 -36.46 9.71
N GLU A 545 -15.78 -37.67 10.26
CA GLU A 545 -14.65 -38.44 10.81
C GLU A 545 -13.70 -39.03 9.73
N ASP A 546 -14.10 -39.09 8.45
CA ASP A 546 -13.37 -39.77 7.36
C ASP A 546 -12.24 -38.97 6.70
N SER A 547 -11.94 -37.76 7.18
CA SER A 547 -10.60 -37.24 7.06
C SER A 547 -10.01 -37.32 8.45
N PRO A 548 -9.10 -38.27 8.77
CA PRO A 548 -8.26 -38.05 9.93
C PRO A 548 -7.74 -36.64 9.74
N MET A 549 -7.96 -35.76 10.72
CA MET A 549 -7.27 -34.48 10.75
C MET A 549 -5.83 -34.86 10.38
N GLN A 550 -5.36 -34.51 9.18
CA GLN A 550 -3.99 -34.79 8.76
C GLN A 550 -3.15 -33.78 9.52
N GLN A 551 -3.21 -33.90 10.84
CA GLN A 551 -2.32 -33.39 11.83
C GLN A 551 -1.01 -34.07 11.53
N ARG A 552 -0.24 -33.44 10.64
CA ARG A 552 1.09 -33.93 10.33
C ARG A 552 1.94 -33.67 11.55
N SER A 553 2.63 -34.71 12.00
CA SER A 553 3.66 -34.59 13.01
C SER A 553 4.74 -33.65 12.49
N ILE A 554 4.99 -32.54 13.20
CA ILE A 554 6.10 -31.61 12.92
C ILE A 554 7.35 -31.95 13.79
N GLY A 555 7.33 -33.08 14.51
CA GLY A 555 8.37 -33.59 15.40
C GLY A 555 7.84 -34.63 16.39
N HIS A 556 8.73 -35.29 17.15
CA HIS A 556 8.40 -36.41 18.06
C HIS A 556 7.71 -36.03 19.40
N GLY A 557 6.87 -35.00 19.42
CA GLY A 557 6.13 -34.55 20.61
C GLY A 557 4.61 -34.55 20.42
N CYS A 558 3.83 -34.81 21.47
CA CYS A 558 2.36 -34.86 21.40
C CYS A 558 1.69 -33.50 21.10
N SER A 559 2.40 -32.37 21.26
CA SER A 559 1.95 -31.02 20.89
C SER A 559 2.33 -30.60 19.46
N SER A 560 2.97 -31.50 18.71
CA SER A 560 3.56 -31.25 17.39
C SER A 560 2.62 -31.65 16.26
N THR A 561 1.34 -31.31 16.35
CA THR A 561 0.35 -31.63 15.32
C THR A 561 -0.19 -30.37 14.66
N THR A 562 -0.19 -30.35 13.32
CA THR A 562 -0.71 -29.20 12.59
C THR A 562 -1.49 -29.61 11.35
N MET A 563 -2.58 -28.90 11.06
CA MET A 563 -3.45 -29.15 9.92
C MET A 563 -2.69 -28.99 8.61
N ALA A 564 -2.80 -29.94 7.68
CA ALA A 564 -2.29 -29.77 6.32
C ALA A 564 -3.25 -28.89 5.49
N ILE A 565 -2.79 -27.71 5.10
CA ILE A 565 -3.55 -26.72 4.32
C ILE A 565 -2.56 -25.90 3.48
N SER A 566 -2.91 -25.57 2.24
CA SER A 566 -2.05 -24.74 1.39
C SER A 566 -2.02 -23.30 1.87
N ASP A 567 -0.89 -22.62 1.66
CA ASP A 567 -0.75 -21.20 1.95
C ASP A 567 -1.79 -20.37 1.18
N ALA A 568 -1.97 -20.67 -0.11
CA ALA A 568 -2.94 -19.99 -0.97
C ALA A 568 -4.37 -20.03 -0.40
N ARG A 569 -4.80 -21.18 0.14
CA ARG A 569 -6.12 -21.31 0.75
C ARG A 569 -6.26 -20.47 2.02
N ILE A 570 -5.22 -20.43 2.86
CA ILE A 570 -5.21 -19.52 4.03
C ILE A 570 -5.25 -18.07 3.55
N SER A 571 -4.49 -17.72 2.52
CA SER A 571 -4.43 -16.38 1.94
C SER A 571 -5.76 -15.91 1.36
N LEU A 572 -6.54 -16.79 0.71
CA LEU A 572 -7.90 -16.46 0.25
C LEU A 572 -8.77 -15.95 1.41
N PHE A 573 -8.83 -16.70 2.51
CA PHE A 573 -9.60 -16.29 3.69
C PHE A 573 -8.99 -15.09 4.40
N ALA A 574 -7.67 -15.03 4.53
CA ALA A 574 -6.98 -13.91 5.19
C ALA A 574 -7.22 -12.59 4.47
N ALA A 575 -7.18 -12.59 3.13
CA ALA A 575 -7.48 -11.42 2.32
C ALA A 575 -8.94 -10.99 2.49
N ALA A 576 -9.90 -11.92 2.36
CA ALA A 576 -11.32 -11.60 2.55
C ALA A 576 -11.66 -11.12 3.97
N MET A 577 -11.01 -11.68 4.99
CA MET A 577 -11.15 -11.23 6.37
C MET A 577 -10.53 -9.84 6.58
N ALA A 578 -9.36 -9.56 5.99
CA ALA A 578 -8.72 -8.24 6.07
C ALA A 578 -9.58 -7.16 5.40
N GLU A 579 -10.16 -7.43 4.22
CA GLU A 579 -11.14 -6.58 3.54
C GLU A 579 -12.36 -6.31 4.43
N GLY A 580 -12.95 -7.36 5.00
CA GLY A 580 -14.09 -7.23 5.91
C GLY A 580 -13.76 -6.38 7.15
N ILE A 581 -12.59 -6.57 7.74
CA ILE A 581 -12.12 -5.80 8.90
C ILE A 581 -11.87 -4.34 8.52
N ALA A 582 -11.21 -4.08 7.39
CA ALA A 582 -10.94 -2.74 6.89
C ALA A 582 -12.25 -1.98 6.63
N LYS A 583 -13.23 -2.63 5.98
CA LYS A 583 -14.57 -2.06 5.75
C LYS A 583 -15.28 -1.74 7.06
N MET A 584 -15.32 -2.67 8.01
CA MET A 584 -15.92 -2.43 9.34
C MET A 584 -15.22 -1.31 10.11
N ARG A 585 -13.90 -1.18 9.93
CA ARG A 585 -13.11 -0.10 10.53
C ARG A 585 -13.45 1.26 9.92
N THR A 586 -13.94 1.33 8.68
CA THR A 586 -14.47 2.57 8.09
C THR A 586 -15.93 2.80 8.52
N ASP A 587 -16.80 1.80 8.33
CA ASP A 587 -18.26 1.94 8.45
C ASP A 587 -18.80 1.97 9.89
N ASN A 588 -17.92 1.77 10.88
CA ASN A 588 -18.26 1.40 12.27
C ASN A 588 -18.88 0.00 12.40
N LEU A 589 -18.71 -0.56 13.59
CA LEU A 589 -19.34 -1.80 14.00
C LEU A 589 -20.78 -1.53 14.48
N SER A 590 -21.68 -2.51 14.33
CA SER A 590 -23.10 -2.38 14.71
C SER A 590 -23.29 -1.91 16.16
N ASP A 591 -24.23 -0.98 16.39
CA ASP A 591 -24.59 -0.46 17.71
C ASP A 591 -25.73 -1.24 18.40
N SER A 592 -26.19 -2.34 17.79
CA SER A 592 -27.31 -3.14 18.35
C SER A 592 -27.07 -4.65 18.41
N THR A 593 -26.14 -5.18 17.64
CA THR A 593 -26.00 -6.64 17.46
C THR A 593 -24.55 -7.09 17.31
N GLY A 594 -24.29 -8.35 17.64
CA GLY A 594 -23.09 -9.05 17.19
C GLY A 594 -23.27 -9.60 15.78
N LYS A 595 -22.19 -10.14 15.20
CA LYS A 595 -22.21 -10.74 13.86
C LYS A 595 -21.38 -12.02 13.80
N ILE A 596 -21.84 -12.97 12.98
CA ILE A 596 -21.06 -14.11 12.49
C ILE A 596 -21.01 -13.97 10.97
N LEU A 597 -19.80 -13.86 10.42
CA LEU A 597 -19.54 -13.95 8.99
C LEU A 597 -18.94 -15.31 8.71
N LEU A 598 -19.61 -16.05 7.83
CA LEU A 598 -19.23 -17.40 7.44
C LEU A 598 -18.83 -17.41 5.97
N GLY A 599 -17.58 -17.76 5.71
CA GLY A 599 -17.04 -17.95 4.38
C GLY A 599 -16.91 -19.42 4.05
N GLU A 600 -17.40 -19.84 2.89
CA GLU A 600 -17.25 -21.20 2.36
C GLU A 600 -16.43 -21.14 1.07
N LEU A 601 -15.47 -22.06 0.93
CA LEU A 601 -14.73 -22.23 -0.32
C LEU A 601 -15.69 -22.82 -1.36
N ALA A 602 -15.80 -22.17 -2.52
CA ALA A 602 -16.61 -22.67 -3.61
C ALA A 602 -16.00 -23.96 -4.20
N ASP A 603 -16.83 -24.79 -4.86
CA ASP A 603 -16.45 -26.13 -5.32
C ASP A 603 -15.26 -26.11 -6.31
N GLU A 604 -15.15 -25.06 -7.12
CA GLU A 604 -14.02 -24.85 -8.03
C GLU A 604 -12.69 -24.51 -7.33
N GLY A 605 -12.72 -24.25 -6.02
CA GLY A 605 -11.54 -24.00 -5.18
C GLY A 605 -10.90 -22.63 -5.34
N MET A 606 -11.51 -21.73 -6.13
CA MET A 606 -10.97 -20.40 -6.45
C MET A 606 -11.74 -19.24 -5.78
N GLY A 607 -13.02 -19.43 -5.48
CA GLY A 607 -13.89 -18.39 -4.91
C GLY A 607 -14.26 -18.63 -3.44
N LEU A 608 -14.64 -17.56 -2.75
CA LEU A 608 -15.25 -17.62 -1.41
C LEU A 608 -16.68 -17.09 -1.46
N ARG A 609 -17.61 -17.80 -0.82
CA ARG A 609 -18.99 -17.32 -0.60
C ARG A 609 -19.15 -16.95 0.87
N TRP A 610 -19.33 -15.66 1.12
CA TRP A 610 -19.54 -15.14 2.48
C TRP A 610 -21.02 -14.84 2.74
N ARG A 611 -21.53 -15.31 3.88
CA ARG A 611 -22.83 -14.90 4.42
C ARG A 611 -22.68 -14.29 5.79
N SER A 612 -23.54 -13.32 6.10
CA SER A 612 -23.59 -12.66 7.41
C SER A 612 -24.82 -13.10 8.17
N ILE A 613 -24.62 -13.44 9.45
CA ILE A 613 -25.66 -13.79 10.40
C ILE A 613 -25.61 -12.75 11.51
N THR A 614 -26.71 -12.03 11.69
CA THR A 614 -26.87 -11.07 12.77
C THR A 614 -27.23 -11.81 14.05
N VAL A 615 -26.53 -11.52 15.15
CA VAL A 615 -26.79 -12.15 16.46
C VAL A 615 -27.27 -11.07 17.44
N PRO A 616 -28.56 -11.09 17.84
CA PRO A 616 -29.07 -10.18 18.85
C PRO A 616 -28.36 -10.34 20.20
N PRO A 617 -28.40 -9.33 21.08
CA PRO A 617 -27.92 -9.45 22.45
C PRO A 617 -28.57 -10.65 23.16
N VAL A 618 -27.78 -11.39 23.94
CA VAL A 618 -28.34 -12.46 24.78
C VAL A 618 -28.95 -11.87 26.05
N LYS A 619 -29.99 -12.52 26.56
CA LYS A 619 -30.60 -12.19 27.85
C LYS A 619 -29.76 -12.79 28.96
N ILE A 620 -29.27 -11.94 29.85
CA ILE A 620 -28.44 -12.36 30.99
C ILE A 620 -29.33 -12.43 32.23
N ILE A 621 -29.53 -13.63 32.74
CA ILE A 621 -30.40 -13.94 33.88
C ILE A 621 -29.52 -14.37 35.05
N SER A 622 -29.69 -13.74 36.22
CA SER A 622 -28.99 -14.13 37.45
C SER A 622 -29.57 -15.42 38.01
N THR A 623 -28.70 -16.31 38.52
CA THR A 623 -29.15 -17.49 39.25
C THR A 623 -29.63 -17.13 40.66
N GLU A 624 -30.56 -17.91 41.21
CA GLU A 624 -31.04 -17.74 42.59
C GLU A 624 -29.97 -18.16 43.62
N GLY A 625 -29.99 -17.50 44.79
CA GLY A 625 -28.89 -17.57 45.76
C GLY A 625 -27.73 -16.65 45.35
N LYS A 626 -26.84 -16.29 46.29
CA LYS A 626 -25.69 -15.39 46.03
C LYS A 626 -24.61 -16.04 45.16
N SER A 627 -24.98 -16.56 44.00
CA SER A 627 -24.12 -17.21 43.02
C SER A 627 -23.63 -16.18 42.00
N SER A 628 -22.36 -16.30 41.60
CA SER A 628 -21.82 -15.53 40.47
C SER A 628 -22.30 -16.04 39.11
N TRP A 629 -23.07 -17.14 39.08
CA TRP A 629 -23.49 -17.79 37.85
C TRP A 629 -24.66 -17.08 37.19
N THR A 630 -24.63 -17.05 35.86
CA THR A 630 -25.70 -16.50 35.02
C THR A 630 -26.18 -17.50 33.99
N VAL A 631 -27.43 -17.35 33.55
CA VAL A 631 -27.93 -17.98 32.33
C VAL A 631 -27.88 -16.92 31.22
N ARG A 632 -27.14 -17.21 30.16
CA ARG A 632 -27.03 -16.38 28.96
C ARG A 632 -27.92 -17.00 27.89
N LEU A 633 -29.16 -16.53 27.83
CA LEU A 633 -30.21 -17.08 26.98
C LEU A 633 -30.22 -16.35 25.64
N SER A 634 -30.00 -17.09 24.56
CA SER A 634 -30.09 -16.53 23.22
C SER A 634 -31.48 -16.04 22.88
N GLU A 635 -31.59 -15.05 22.00
CA GLU A 635 -32.91 -14.57 21.56
C GLU A 635 -33.71 -15.69 20.86
N HIS A 636 -33.05 -16.57 20.09
CA HIS A 636 -33.70 -17.72 19.46
C HIS A 636 -34.31 -18.67 20.49
N ALA A 637 -33.53 -19.07 21.50
CA ALA A 637 -34.01 -19.95 22.56
C ALA A 637 -35.11 -19.30 23.40
N HIS A 638 -34.98 -17.99 23.66
CA HIS A 638 -36.01 -17.23 24.36
C HIS A 638 -37.33 -17.21 23.60
N GLN A 639 -37.33 -16.99 22.28
CA GLN A 639 -38.54 -17.04 21.48
C GLN A 639 -39.19 -18.43 21.48
N GLN A 640 -38.39 -19.51 21.41
CA GLN A 640 -38.93 -20.87 21.52
C GLN A 640 -39.59 -21.14 22.87
N ILE A 641 -39.03 -20.60 23.97
CA ILE A 641 -39.67 -20.68 25.29
C ILE A 641 -41.03 -19.96 25.26
N LEU A 642 -41.08 -18.74 24.73
CA LEU A 642 -42.34 -17.98 24.64
C LEU A 642 -43.40 -18.68 23.78
N GLU A 643 -42.99 -19.24 22.64
CA GLU A 643 -43.87 -20.01 21.75
C GLU A 643 -44.43 -21.25 22.45
N GLU A 644 -43.62 -21.95 23.25
CA GLU A 644 -44.06 -23.11 24.03
C GLU A 644 -45.02 -22.69 25.15
N CYS A 645 -44.73 -21.61 25.89
CA CYS A 645 -45.66 -21.05 26.88
C CYS A 645 -46.99 -20.64 26.26
N ALA A 646 -46.97 -20.04 25.06
CA ALA A 646 -48.19 -19.67 24.35
C ALA A 646 -49.01 -20.88 23.88
N ARG A 647 -48.33 -21.99 23.53
CA ARG A 647 -48.97 -23.25 23.14
C ARG A 647 -49.65 -23.96 24.32
N TYR A 648 -49.14 -23.77 25.53
CA TYR A 648 -49.64 -24.42 26.75
C TYR A 648 -49.94 -23.41 27.87
N PRO A 649 -50.98 -22.56 27.71
CA PRO A 649 -51.20 -21.38 28.57
C PRO A 649 -51.66 -21.72 30.01
N SER A 650 -52.10 -22.95 30.26
CA SER A 650 -52.71 -23.37 31.53
C SER A 650 -51.90 -24.38 32.32
N VAL A 651 -50.69 -24.73 31.86
CA VAL A 651 -49.83 -25.73 32.51
C VAL A 651 -48.38 -25.27 32.45
N GLU A 652 -47.56 -25.76 33.38
CA GLU A 652 -46.12 -25.57 33.37
C GLU A 652 -45.49 -26.17 32.10
N THR A 653 -44.59 -25.39 31.49
CA THR A 653 -43.86 -25.76 30.28
C THR A 653 -42.40 -26.07 30.60
N GLY A 654 -41.80 -26.95 29.82
CA GLY A 654 -40.39 -27.25 29.93
C GLY A 654 -39.88 -27.97 28.70
N GLY A 655 -38.59 -28.27 28.71
CA GLY A 655 -37.89 -28.88 27.59
C GLY A 655 -36.42 -29.05 27.90
N ILE A 656 -35.65 -29.43 26.89
CA ILE A 656 -34.21 -29.65 27.04
C ILE A 656 -33.49 -28.39 26.56
N LEU A 657 -32.76 -27.75 27.47
CA LEU A 657 -31.89 -26.63 27.14
C LEU A 657 -30.66 -27.15 26.40
N MET A 658 -30.37 -26.56 25.25
CA MET A 658 -29.17 -26.85 24.48
C MET A 658 -28.21 -25.67 24.53
N GLY A 659 -26.94 -25.98 24.77
CA GLY A 659 -25.87 -25.01 24.70
C GLY A 659 -24.63 -25.53 25.41
N ARG A 660 -23.94 -24.67 26.16
CA ARG A 660 -22.69 -25.03 26.83
C ARG A 660 -22.50 -24.30 28.15
N VAL A 661 -21.68 -24.91 29.01
CA VAL A 661 -21.19 -24.27 30.23
C VAL A 661 -19.87 -23.54 29.91
N SER A 662 -19.71 -22.33 30.45
CA SER A 662 -18.46 -21.58 30.46
C SER A 662 -18.09 -21.24 31.90
N GLU A 663 -17.13 -21.99 32.44
CA GLU A 663 -16.56 -21.76 33.77
C GLU A 663 -15.90 -20.37 33.86
N SER A 664 -15.22 -19.92 32.80
CA SER A 664 -14.50 -18.64 32.82
C SER A 664 -15.43 -17.42 33.00
N GLN A 665 -16.68 -17.55 32.55
CA GLN A 665 -17.72 -16.53 32.67
C GLN A 665 -18.67 -16.78 33.84
N HIS A 666 -18.56 -17.94 34.50
CA HIS A 666 -19.62 -18.50 35.35
C HIS A 666 -20.99 -18.38 34.64
N ALA A 667 -21.12 -18.98 33.46
CA ALA A 667 -22.33 -18.88 32.67
C ALA A 667 -22.80 -20.21 32.05
N PHE A 668 -24.11 -20.43 32.06
CA PHE A 668 -24.81 -21.38 31.22
C PHE A 668 -25.26 -20.66 29.96
N LEU A 669 -24.64 -20.96 28.81
CA LEU A 669 -25.02 -20.40 27.53
C LEU A 669 -26.09 -21.29 26.92
N VAL A 670 -27.27 -20.75 26.68
CA VAL A 670 -28.41 -21.48 26.10
C VAL A 670 -28.63 -20.94 24.70
N THR A 671 -28.34 -21.76 23.68
CA THR A 671 -28.42 -21.39 22.27
C THR A 671 -29.71 -21.85 21.59
N ASN A 672 -30.31 -22.95 22.07
CA ASN A 672 -31.52 -23.54 21.52
C ASN A 672 -32.31 -24.31 22.61
N ILE A 673 -33.57 -24.61 22.33
CA ILE A 673 -34.46 -25.47 23.11
C ILE A 673 -34.88 -26.65 22.24
N LEU A 674 -34.64 -27.88 22.69
CA LEU A 674 -35.22 -29.05 22.04
C LEU A 674 -36.64 -29.34 22.57
N PRO A 675 -37.52 -29.90 21.73
CA PRO A 675 -38.84 -30.34 22.17
C PRO A 675 -38.75 -31.26 23.38
N ALA A 676 -39.70 -31.11 24.32
CA ALA A 676 -39.84 -32.02 25.44
C ALA A 676 -39.98 -33.48 24.93
N PRO A 677 -39.28 -34.45 25.54
CA PRO A 677 -39.46 -35.87 25.24
C PRO A 677 -40.93 -36.27 25.28
N PRO A 678 -41.41 -37.18 24.39
CA PRO A 678 -42.83 -37.52 24.30
C PRO A 678 -43.46 -38.09 25.58
N ASP A 679 -42.64 -38.58 26.51
CA ASP A 679 -43.01 -39.08 27.83
C ASP A 679 -42.99 -38.00 28.93
N SER A 680 -42.78 -36.73 28.58
CA SER A 680 -42.83 -35.61 29.54
C SER A 680 -44.27 -35.30 29.96
N HIS A 681 -44.47 -35.00 31.25
CA HIS A 681 -45.79 -34.68 31.81
C HIS A 681 -45.88 -33.20 32.21
N ARG A 682 -46.94 -32.52 31.76
CA ARG A 682 -47.25 -31.11 32.08
C ARG A 682 -48.43 -31.06 33.03
N SER A 683 -48.34 -30.28 34.10
CA SER A 683 -49.43 -30.01 35.04
C SER A 683 -49.49 -28.53 35.40
N ILE A 684 -50.51 -28.10 36.15
CA ILE A 684 -50.65 -26.70 36.57
C ILE A 684 -49.51 -26.26 37.52
N SER A 685 -48.91 -27.20 38.26
CA SER A 685 -47.92 -26.91 39.31
C SER A 685 -46.50 -27.34 38.99
N GLU A 686 -46.31 -28.26 38.03
CA GLU A 686 -44.98 -28.79 37.70
C GLU A 686 -44.88 -29.31 36.26
N PHE A 687 -43.66 -29.28 35.74
CA PHE A 687 -43.23 -29.94 34.53
C PHE A 687 -42.27 -31.09 34.87
N ASN A 688 -42.64 -32.33 34.54
CA ASN A 688 -41.78 -33.50 34.70
C ASN A 688 -41.14 -33.86 33.35
N LEU A 689 -39.84 -33.63 33.23
CA LEU A 689 -39.07 -33.93 32.02
C LEU A 689 -38.92 -35.43 31.82
N GLY A 690 -39.47 -35.95 30.73
CA GLY A 690 -39.29 -37.34 30.30
C GLY A 690 -37.87 -37.61 29.81
N ASN A 691 -37.53 -38.87 29.54
CA ASN A 691 -36.20 -39.27 29.06
C ASN A 691 -36.24 -40.12 27.78
N LYS A 692 -37.43 -40.37 27.21
CA LYS A 692 -37.57 -41.19 26.01
C LYS A 692 -36.85 -40.55 24.82
N GLY A 693 -35.86 -41.25 24.28
CA GLY A 693 -35.04 -40.77 23.16
C GLY A 693 -33.86 -39.87 23.59
N VAL A 694 -33.67 -39.66 24.90
CA VAL A 694 -32.55 -38.90 25.46
C VAL A 694 -31.60 -39.87 26.16
N LYS A 695 -30.33 -39.89 25.76
CA LYS A 695 -29.29 -40.61 26.52
C LYS A 695 -28.78 -39.70 27.64
N ILE A 696 -29.03 -40.09 28.88
CA ILE A 696 -28.43 -39.45 30.05
C ILE A 696 -26.99 -39.96 30.15
N GLN A 697 -26.00 -39.07 30.00
CA GLN A 697 -24.63 -39.35 30.41
C GLN A 697 -24.55 -39.11 31.92
N ASN A 698 -24.30 -40.19 32.67
CA ASN A 698 -23.96 -40.11 34.10
C ASN A 698 -22.50 -39.70 34.29
#